data_AF-F3KX84-F1
#
_entry.id   AF-F3KX84-F1
#
_cell.length_a   1.000
_cell.length_b   1.000
_cell.length_c   1.000
_cell.angle_alpha   90.00
_cell.angle_beta   90.00
_cell.angle_gamma   90.00
#
_symmetry.space_group_name_H-M   'P 1'
#
loop_
_entity.id
_entity.type
_entity.pdbx_description
1 polymer ?
#
loop_
_entity_poly.entity_id
_entity_poly.type
_entity_poly.pdbx_seq_one_letter_code
_entity_poly.pdbx_strand_id
1 'polypeptide(L)'
;TRRIQMYGDNGVYLSSLAIDRHAANKALNVDKSPYKLEQPTGVAVSPKGQIYVLDAAGGIFSDRSQVKIYAPDGRFLRVLPKNGKPAAMLMGPDGSAYVTDAAEFTIQRYLPAGGQPSYFGSKGDGRGQFMSLSGLAFETDDSGNVYVGDPQQGLLHHFRVPAARAVTPELAELPPVVRVRQSLPLAASRLAWDGKGTLAGVARGKSDVILLQAEGKTTELKLKKGLEPSALAYDKSGALWMLERKNDKLHKLDAAGNPVLTIGRSGSRNGQFDEPADVVFASDGSLFVADTGNSRIQGFSPDGVFFRVIDKGLKDKLDEPTALAIDDKDNLYVLDGGRNTVTVYGADGTPQREFGNDPAREDERLQKPQGLLVTQEEILVLSPDRVHVYGQQGDQAGRLVRTFGAEGKEAGELARAQAIAARDASTFFIADGEQARVQLFATGYRPKPPQGVKAAPAVHGVALSWTASPLNYVGAYAVYRSEQEGGPWERVGVSPSTAYADTGLQPGVKYHYRVASTTVAEAQEGGLSPVVAAAALKYTPPPPDEVLADATPSSLHLHWKPMDMVSAYRLYEKDGDKFKQVAESSVSEFRREKLASSTDYSYWLSAVSVDGLESEKRLIQAKTQVDTRPPLEIDATQLANVFSNSYKLYEQDGVGTVKLTNNTTSPLTNVKVSFVLNTFMDFPTEQRLALLEPGASAEVPLKAVFNNRILSLTEDTPVQAKLEASYFAEGQAKTFSQVRTISIYDKHRMSWDEPGRYAAFITPKDPLIVNFTRSVASEFGAVKEPTLIAAALFQTLGVLGLTYVQDPTNPYQKTSNNVSIVDYIQYPRETLRRRSGDCDDLVGLYTASLESLGISTRVLLVPGHMLLMLNTGVEAPADGYTMNEMYVAHEGMLWIPVEATLVGKSFNQAWEDGAKTYYKAKGKPGFEVFDIHTAWQTFKPASLPEDEWQPHAVRRDEVEKRFPNDMGSVLKISSQTRTRGYLQAIKANPKDVNAHLQVGIILAHLGDHAEARKYFTKAVELNPKDAAALNNLGNLHMLEDQFPQAQQFYADAAQADPQDAEILINLARAHRAGKNIEQAKQAYDQAQKIDAAVANKYKALGLELMNTLSTTPAAPPASSPAVPAVNPATAATGEAKS
;
A
#
# COMPACT_ATOMS: atom_id res chain seq x y z
N THR A 1 -3.53 -41.95 20.51
CA THR A 1 -3.55 -41.12 21.74
C THR A 1 -4.99 -40.74 22.02
N ARG A 2 -5.43 -40.76 23.27
CA ARG A 2 -6.75 -40.26 23.63
C ARG A 2 -6.65 -38.76 23.88
N ARG A 3 -7.43 -37.99 23.11
CA ARG A 3 -7.41 -36.52 23.07
C ARG A 3 -8.84 -36.00 23.10
N ILE A 4 -9.02 -34.79 23.62
CA ILE A 4 -10.28 -34.04 23.49
C ILE A 4 -10.05 -33.03 22.36
N GLN A 5 -10.88 -33.03 21.34
CA GLN A 5 -10.82 -32.04 20.26
C GLN A 5 -11.88 -30.98 20.50
N MET A 6 -11.48 -29.71 20.39
CA MET A 6 -12.37 -28.56 20.50
C MET A 6 -12.67 -28.02 19.11
N TYR A 7 -13.95 -27.81 18.84
CA TYR A 7 -14.45 -27.24 17.59
C TYR A 7 -15.23 -25.96 17.90
N GLY A 8 -15.25 -25.02 16.95
CA GLY A 8 -16.07 -23.83 17.02
C GLY A 8 -17.56 -24.15 16.83
N ASP A 9 -18.38 -23.14 17.11
CA ASP A 9 -19.80 -23.06 16.74
C ASP A 9 -20.06 -23.38 15.26
N ASN A 10 -19.13 -22.97 14.39
CA ASN A 10 -19.14 -23.26 12.95
C ASN A 10 -18.52 -24.62 12.56
N GLY A 11 -18.21 -25.50 13.52
CA GLY A 11 -17.60 -26.80 13.27
C GLY A 11 -16.12 -26.78 12.89
N VAL A 12 -15.46 -25.62 12.87
CA VAL A 12 -14.01 -25.51 12.58
C VAL A 12 -13.20 -26.01 13.78
N TYR A 13 -12.21 -26.87 13.54
CA TYR A 13 -11.28 -27.33 14.57
C TYR A 13 -10.47 -26.17 15.16
N LEU A 14 -10.45 -26.08 16.49
CA LEU A 14 -9.75 -25.04 17.25
C LEU A 14 -8.49 -25.55 17.94
N SER A 15 -8.57 -26.72 18.60
CA SER A 15 -7.46 -27.26 19.40
C SER A 15 -7.63 -28.75 19.73
N SER A 16 -6.52 -29.43 20.04
CA SER A 16 -6.48 -30.79 20.61
C SER A 16 -5.85 -30.76 22.00
N LEU A 17 -6.62 -31.08 23.03
CA LEU A 17 -6.10 -31.27 24.38
C LEU A 17 -5.53 -32.68 24.52
N ALA A 18 -4.20 -32.75 24.60
CA ALA A 18 -3.44 -34.00 24.63
C ALA A 18 -3.36 -34.60 26.05
N ILE A 19 -4.51 -35.04 26.59
CA ILE A 19 -4.69 -35.54 27.97
C ILE A 19 -3.61 -36.55 28.39
N ASP A 20 -3.35 -37.56 27.57
CA ASP A 20 -2.34 -38.62 27.83
C ASP A 20 -0.89 -38.11 27.86
N ARG A 21 -0.61 -36.98 27.17
CA ARG A 21 0.75 -36.46 26.96
C ARG A 21 1.08 -35.25 27.84
N HIS A 22 0.07 -34.59 28.43
CA HIS A 22 0.21 -33.41 29.28
C HIS A 22 1.20 -33.64 30.44
N ALA A 23 2.16 -32.74 30.62
CA ALA A 23 3.28 -32.93 31.56
C ALA A 23 2.81 -33.18 33.00
N ALA A 24 1.93 -32.32 33.52
CA ALA A 24 1.36 -32.49 34.85
C ALA A 24 0.58 -33.81 35.04
N ASN A 25 0.01 -34.38 33.98
CA ASN A 25 -0.72 -35.65 34.07
C ASN A 25 0.25 -36.85 34.12
N LYS A 26 1.37 -36.79 33.39
CA LYS A 26 2.41 -37.84 33.42
C LYS A 26 3.02 -38.05 34.81
N ALA A 27 3.08 -36.99 35.62
CA ALA A 27 3.58 -37.06 36.99
C ALA A 27 2.60 -37.76 37.97
N LEU A 28 1.34 -37.99 37.58
CA LEU A 28 0.34 -38.64 38.42
C LEU A 28 0.44 -40.17 38.35
N ASN A 29 0.32 -40.82 39.51
CA ASN A 29 0.14 -42.27 39.57
C ASN A 29 -1.26 -42.64 39.06
N VAL A 30 -1.32 -43.38 37.95
CA VAL A 30 -2.57 -43.74 37.24
C VAL A 30 -3.54 -44.54 38.13
N ASP A 31 -3.02 -45.42 38.99
CA ASP A 31 -3.82 -46.28 39.87
C ASP A 31 -4.48 -45.50 41.02
N LYS A 32 -3.92 -44.33 41.36
CA LYS A 32 -4.47 -43.39 42.37
C LYS A 32 -5.24 -42.21 41.75
N SER A 33 -5.11 -41.99 40.45
CA SER A 33 -5.66 -40.83 39.74
C SER A 33 -5.87 -41.21 38.27
N PRO A 34 -7.06 -41.69 37.89
CA PRO A 34 -7.32 -42.30 36.58
C PRO A 34 -7.48 -41.25 35.48
N TYR A 35 -6.46 -40.41 35.26
CA TYR A 35 -6.50 -39.26 34.35
C TYR A 35 -6.62 -39.64 32.87
N LYS A 36 -6.18 -40.83 32.48
CA LYS A 36 -6.30 -41.33 31.10
C LYS A 36 -7.75 -41.64 30.81
N LEU A 37 -8.27 -41.19 29.68
CA LEU A 37 -9.58 -41.63 29.19
C LEU A 37 -9.52 -43.12 28.81
N GLU A 38 -10.65 -43.84 28.79
CA GLU A 38 -10.74 -45.22 28.29
C GLU A 38 -11.72 -45.36 27.11
N GLN A 39 -12.99 -45.03 27.35
CA GLN A 39 -14.12 -45.04 26.43
C GLN A 39 -14.99 -43.80 26.72
N PRO A 40 -14.56 -42.60 26.31
CA PRO A 40 -15.34 -41.38 26.52
C PRO A 40 -16.64 -41.43 25.69
N THR A 41 -17.79 -41.31 26.36
CA THR A 41 -19.13 -41.37 25.75
C THR A 41 -19.93 -40.08 25.86
N GLY A 42 -19.49 -39.14 26.69
CA GLY A 42 -20.12 -37.82 26.83
C GLY A 42 -19.14 -36.75 27.31
N VAL A 43 -19.40 -35.51 26.95
CA VAL A 43 -18.60 -34.34 27.35
C VAL A 43 -19.51 -33.18 27.69
N ALA A 44 -19.14 -32.39 28.70
CA ALA A 44 -19.79 -31.13 29.01
C ALA A 44 -18.76 -30.14 29.58
N VAL A 45 -19.04 -28.83 29.46
CA VAL A 45 -18.13 -27.77 29.91
C VAL A 45 -18.85 -26.90 30.94
N SER A 46 -18.20 -26.63 32.07
CA SER A 46 -18.78 -25.78 33.11
C SER A 46 -18.65 -24.28 32.76
N PRO A 47 -19.41 -23.38 33.40
CA PRO A 47 -19.26 -21.93 33.23
C PRO A 47 -17.88 -21.37 33.60
N LYS A 48 -17.01 -22.18 34.23
CA LYS A 48 -15.60 -21.86 34.53
C LYS A 48 -14.61 -22.54 33.57
N GLY A 49 -15.08 -23.05 32.43
CA GLY A 49 -14.27 -23.72 31.40
C GLY A 49 -13.76 -25.12 31.76
N GLN A 50 -14.12 -25.68 32.92
CA GLN A 50 -13.70 -27.03 33.28
C GLN A 50 -14.42 -28.07 32.42
N ILE A 51 -13.67 -29.06 31.92
CA ILE A 51 -14.16 -30.04 30.97
C ILE A 51 -14.48 -31.34 31.73
N TYR A 52 -15.75 -31.70 31.73
CA TYR A 52 -16.27 -32.92 32.35
C TYR A 52 -16.42 -33.96 31.24
N VAL A 53 -15.79 -35.12 31.40
CA VAL A 53 -15.85 -36.23 30.44
C VAL A 53 -16.43 -37.46 31.13
N LEU A 54 -17.56 -37.93 30.63
CA LEU A 54 -18.11 -39.24 31.00
C LEU A 54 -17.30 -40.32 30.28
N ASP A 55 -16.58 -41.12 31.06
CA ASP A 55 -15.69 -42.17 30.57
C ASP A 55 -16.24 -43.54 30.99
N ALA A 56 -16.92 -44.22 30.06
CA ALA A 56 -17.62 -45.49 30.26
C ALA A 56 -16.65 -46.68 30.16
N ALA A 57 -15.56 -46.64 30.93
CA ALA A 57 -14.49 -47.63 30.90
C ALA A 57 -15.03 -49.07 31.07
N GLY A 58 -14.85 -49.93 30.05
CA GLY A 58 -15.36 -51.31 30.08
C GLY A 58 -16.82 -51.46 29.66
N GLY A 59 -17.39 -50.45 29.01
CA GLY A 59 -18.75 -50.47 28.48
C GLY A 59 -19.72 -49.59 29.27
N ILE A 60 -20.81 -49.21 28.61
CA ILE A 60 -21.94 -48.51 29.25
C ILE A 60 -22.48 -49.40 30.39
N PHE A 61 -22.73 -48.81 31.56
CA PHE A 61 -23.12 -49.51 32.80
C PHE A 61 -22.02 -50.40 33.44
N SER A 62 -20.75 -50.21 33.07
CA SER A 62 -19.59 -50.78 33.77
C SER A 62 -19.35 -50.09 35.11
N ASP A 63 -18.91 -50.86 36.11
CA ASP A 63 -18.47 -50.32 37.41
C ASP A 63 -17.17 -49.50 37.37
N ARG A 64 -16.46 -49.50 36.23
CA ARG A 64 -15.31 -48.61 35.99
C ARG A 64 -15.73 -47.27 35.33
N SER A 65 -17.00 -47.10 34.99
CA SER A 65 -17.54 -45.86 34.42
C SER A 65 -17.50 -44.72 35.43
N GLN A 66 -17.03 -43.55 35.01
CA GLN A 66 -16.83 -42.40 35.90
C GLN A 66 -16.78 -41.08 35.12
N VAL A 67 -17.06 -39.96 35.79
CA VAL A 67 -16.91 -38.61 35.20
C VAL A 67 -15.57 -38.01 35.64
N LYS A 68 -14.69 -37.74 34.68
CA LYS A 68 -13.36 -37.15 34.87
C LYS A 68 -13.41 -35.66 34.57
N ILE A 69 -12.76 -34.84 35.39
CA ILE A 69 -12.75 -33.38 35.27
C ILE A 69 -11.33 -32.92 34.94
N TYR A 70 -11.22 -32.11 33.88
CA TYR A 70 -9.99 -31.47 33.42
C TYR A 70 -10.14 -29.94 33.45
N ALA A 71 -9.01 -29.25 33.58
CA ALA A 71 -8.93 -27.81 33.33
C ALA A 71 -8.96 -27.52 31.81
N PRO A 72 -9.17 -26.24 31.39
CA PRO A 72 -9.22 -25.85 29.98
C PRO A 72 -7.96 -26.24 29.17
N ASP A 73 -6.82 -26.38 29.84
CA ASP A 73 -5.51 -26.81 29.30
C ASP A 73 -5.39 -28.33 29.08
N GLY A 74 -6.36 -29.13 29.55
CA GLY A 74 -6.30 -30.60 29.53
C GLY A 74 -5.57 -31.23 30.73
N ARG A 75 -5.17 -30.43 31.73
CA ARG A 75 -4.65 -30.93 33.01
C ARG A 75 -5.77 -31.60 33.81
N PHE A 76 -5.52 -32.80 34.31
CA PHE A 76 -6.47 -33.52 35.14
C PHE A 76 -6.63 -32.85 36.51
N LEU A 77 -7.87 -32.68 36.95
CA LEU A 77 -8.22 -32.06 38.22
C LEU A 77 -8.67 -33.10 39.25
N ARG A 78 -9.70 -33.90 38.91
CA ARG A 78 -10.31 -34.92 39.79
C ARG A 78 -11.33 -35.77 39.03
N VAL A 79 -11.85 -36.80 39.70
CA VAL A 79 -13.08 -37.51 39.31
C VAL A 79 -14.25 -36.96 40.13
N LEU A 80 -15.48 -36.96 39.60
CA LEU A 80 -16.67 -36.76 40.44
C LEU A 80 -16.83 -37.92 41.45
N PRO A 81 -17.34 -37.67 42.67
CA PRO A 81 -17.63 -38.73 43.63
C PRO A 81 -18.56 -39.79 43.04
N LYS A 82 -18.11 -41.04 42.93
CA LYS A 82 -18.87 -42.13 42.29
C LYS A 82 -20.03 -42.58 43.18
N ASN A 83 -21.26 -42.31 42.73
CA ASN A 83 -22.48 -42.96 43.19
C ASN A 83 -23.11 -43.69 41.99
N GLY A 84 -23.21 -45.02 42.05
CA GLY A 84 -23.82 -45.84 41.01
C GLY A 84 -23.09 -45.88 39.66
N LYS A 85 -23.86 -45.97 38.56
CA LYS A 85 -23.41 -46.29 37.20
C LYS A 85 -23.75 -45.19 36.19
N PRO A 86 -22.84 -44.22 35.95
CA PRO A 86 -23.13 -43.06 35.13
C PRO A 86 -23.31 -43.43 33.65
N ALA A 87 -24.41 -42.98 33.03
CA ALA A 87 -24.80 -43.33 31.65
C ALA A 87 -24.87 -42.12 30.69
N ALA A 88 -25.34 -40.97 31.18
CA ALA A 88 -25.34 -39.69 30.47
C ALA A 88 -25.04 -38.55 31.45
N MET A 89 -24.68 -37.38 30.92
CA MET A 89 -24.35 -36.20 31.72
C MET A 89 -24.68 -34.91 30.98
N LEU A 90 -25.04 -33.86 31.74
CA LEU A 90 -25.27 -32.50 31.26
C LEU A 90 -24.82 -31.48 32.32
N MET A 91 -24.45 -30.26 31.90
CA MET A 91 -24.27 -29.12 32.82
C MET A 91 -25.54 -28.28 32.86
N GLY A 92 -26.00 -27.93 34.06
CA GLY A 92 -27.12 -27.01 34.27
C GLY A 92 -26.71 -25.54 34.19
N PRO A 93 -27.67 -24.61 34.03
CA PRO A 93 -27.42 -23.16 33.94
C PRO A 93 -26.72 -22.55 35.16
N ASP A 94 -26.86 -23.19 36.33
CA ASP A 94 -26.21 -22.83 37.59
C ASP A 94 -24.76 -23.34 37.71
N GLY A 95 -24.26 -24.07 36.72
CA GLY A 95 -22.98 -24.76 36.77
C GLY A 95 -22.97 -26.05 37.59
N SER A 96 -24.14 -26.61 37.95
CA SER A 96 -24.22 -27.97 38.51
C SER A 96 -24.08 -29.03 37.41
N ALA A 97 -23.38 -30.13 37.71
CA ALA A 97 -23.34 -31.29 36.82
C ALA A 97 -24.50 -32.25 37.15
N TYR A 98 -25.29 -32.61 36.14
CA TYR A 98 -26.37 -33.60 36.23
C TYR A 98 -25.92 -34.88 35.55
N VAL A 99 -25.97 -36.01 36.25
CA VAL A 99 -25.47 -37.31 35.78
C VAL A 99 -26.56 -38.37 35.96
N THR A 100 -26.91 -39.11 34.92
CA THR A 100 -27.88 -40.22 35.05
C THR A 100 -27.21 -41.48 35.56
N ASP A 101 -27.82 -42.13 36.54
CA ASP A 101 -27.41 -43.41 37.10
C ASP A 101 -28.39 -44.49 36.64
N ALA A 102 -27.90 -45.39 35.79
CA ALA A 102 -28.70 -46.45 35.19
C ALA A 102 -28.79 -47.73 36.04
N ALA A 103 -28.09 -47.81 37.17
CA ALA A 103 -28.34 -48.87 38.15
C ALA A 103 -29.59 -48.55 38.99
N GLU A 104 -29.61 -47.32 39.52
CA GLU A 104 -30.63 -46.87 40.49
C GLU A 104 -31.81 -46.14 39.83
N PHE A 105 -31.74 -45.89 38.51
CA PHE A 105 -32.75 -45.14 37.75
C PHE A 105 -32.96 -43.71 38.31
N THR A 106 -31.85 -43.06 38.68
CA THR A 106 -31.84 -41.69 39.23
C THR A 106 -31.05 -40.72 38.37
N ILE A 107 -31.30 -39.42 38.55
CA ILE A 107 -30.50 -38.32 38.05
C ILE A 107 -29.88 -37.62 39.26
N GLN A 108 -28.55 -37.55 39.29
CA GLN A 108 -27.75 -37.03 40.37
C GLN A 108 -27.23 -35.62 40.02
N ARG A 109 -27.44 -34.64 40.90
CA ARG A 109 -27.01 -33.25 40.77
C ARG A 109 -25.83 -32.96 41.69
N TYR A 110 -24.68 -32.65 41.10
CA TYR A 110 -23.46 -32.22 41.79
C TYR A 110 -23.30 -30.71 41.70
N LEU A 111 -23.29 -30.02 42.85
CA LEU A 111 -23.11 -28.56 42.90
C LEU A 111 -21.66 -28.15 42.54
N PRO A 112 -21.45 -26.97 41.91
CA PRO A 112 -20.11 -26.52 41.52
C PRO A 112 -19.16 -26.29 42.72
N ALA A 113 -19.71 -25.99 43.90
CA ALA A 113 -18.95 -25.86 45.15
C ALA A 113 -18.46 -27.20 45.73
N GLY A 114 -18.92 -28.34 45.19
CA GLY A 114 -18.75 -29.66 45.78
C GLY A 114 -19.77 -29.96 46.89
N GLY A 115 -19.65 -31.14 47.50
CA GLY A 115 -20.59 -31.67 48.49
C GLY A 115 -21.16 -33.04 48.08
N GLN A 116 -22.10 -33.55 48.87
CA GLN A 116 -22.88 -34.74 48.51
C GLN A 116 -23.88 -34.38 47.40
N PRO A 117 -24.04 -35.21 46.35
CA PRO A 117 -25.02 -34.95 45.30
C PRO A 117 -26.45 -35.16 45.82
N SER A 118 -27.38 -34.35 45.33
CA SER A 118 -28.81 -34.63 45.47
C SER A 118 -29.30 -35.48 44.30
N TYR A 119 -30.40 -36.21 44.47
CA TYR A 119 -30.91 -37.15 43.46
C TYR A 119 -32.43 -37.04 43.30
N PHE A 120 -32.92 -37.34 42.10
CA PHE A 120 -34.35 -37.50 41.79
C PHE A 120 -34.54 -38.61 40.75
N GLY A 121 -35.74 -39.18 40.66
CA GLY A 121 -35.99 -40.38 39.87
C GLY A 121 -36.07 -41.65 40.71
N SER A 122 -36.62 -42.72 40.12
CA SER A 122 -36.63 -44.08 40.66
C SER A 122 -36.99 -45.06 39.54
N LYS A 123 -36.91 -46.37 39.80
CA LYS A 123 -37.32 -47.39 38.81
C LYS A 123 -38.85 -47.53 38.73
N GLY A 124 -39.41 -47.56 37.51
CA GLY A 124 -40.83 -47.81 37.26
C GLY A 124 -41.41 -47.05 36.06
N ASP A 125 -42.72 -47.16 35.86
CA ASP A 125 -43.50 -46.55 34.78
C ASP A 125 -44.37 -45.35 35.24
N GLY A 126 -44.34 -45.02 36.54
CA GLY A 126 -45.04 -43.88 37.11
C GLY A 126 -44.38 -42.51 36.85
N ARG A 127 -45.07 -41.43 37.27
CA ARG A 127 -44.56 -40.06 37.13
C ARG A 127 -43.29 -39.86 37.97
N GLY A 128 -42.17 -39.55 37.32
CA GLY A 128 -40.86 -39.46 37.98
C GLY A 128 -40.17 -40.80 38.18
N GLN A 129 -40.61 -41.83 37.45
CA GLN A 129 -39.98 -43.13 37.39
C GLN A 129 -39.51 -43.44 35.97
N PHE A 130 -38.49 -44.29 35.87
CA PHE A 130 -37.86 -44.67 34.61
C PHE A 130 -37.65 -46.19 34.54
N MET A 131 -37.77 -46.74 33.33
CA MET A 131 -37.39 -48.11 32.96
C MET A 131 -36.06 -48.11 32.21
N SER A 132 -35.67 -46.98 31.60
CA SER A 132 -34.32 -46.74 31.08
C SER A 132 -33.99 -45.25 31.15
N LEU A 133 -32.70 -44.91 31.32
CA LEU A 133 -32.22 -43.53 31.32
C LEU A 133 -31.22 -43.31 30.19
N SER A 134 -31.50 -42.32 29.35
CA SER A 134 -30.65 -41.91 28.23
C SER A 134 -30.26 -40.42 28.33
N GLY A 135 -30.53 -39.62 27.31
CA GLY A 135 -30.15 -38.21 27.24
C GLY A 135 -30.85 -37.31 28.25
N LEU A 136 -30.16 -36.23 28.62
CA LEU A 136 -30.66 -35.10 29.40
C LEU A 136 -30.65 -33.85 28.51
N ALA A 137 -31.60 -32.93 28.70
CA ALA A 137 -31.57 -31.58 28.13
C ALA A 137 -32.18 -30.56 29.11
N PHE A 138 -31.70 -29.31 29.08
CA PHE A 138 -32.31 -28.16 29.76
C PHE A 138 -33.01 -27.25 28.76
N GLU A 139 -34.09 -26.60 29.19
CA GLU A 139 -34.65 -25.45 28.47
C GLU A 139 -33.79 -24.19 28.70
N THR A 140 -33.71 -23.31 27.71
CA THR A 140 -32.72 -22.21 27.65
C THR A 140 -33.16 -20.90 28.30
N ASP A 141 -34.32 -20.88 28.97
CA ASP A 141 -35.05 -19.68 29.41
C ASP A 141 -35.01 -19.46 30.93
N ASP A 142 -34.03 -20.04 31.63
CA ASP A 142 -33.91 -20.07 33.10
C ASP A 142 -35.12 -20.66 33.86
N SER A 143 -36.08 -21.29 33.16
CA SER A 143 -37.29 -21.89 33.78
C SER A 143 -36.99 -22.99 34.81
N GLY A 144 -35.83 -23.65 34.68
CA GLY A 144 -35.45 -24.84 35.43
C GLY A 144 -36.03 -26.13 34.86
N ASN A 145 -36.53 -26.11 33.63
CA ASN A 145 -37.10 -27.28 32.97
C ASN A 145 -36.01 -28.25 32.45
N VAL A 146 -36.21 -29.55 32.69
CA VAL A 146 -35.32 -30.65 32.33
C VAL A 146 -36.11 -31.72 31.59
N TYR A 147 -35.54 -32.18 30.48
CA TYR A 147 -36.06 -33.30 29.71
C TYR A 147 -35.16 -34.52 29.88
N VAL A 148 -35.76 -35.68 30.09
CA VAL A 148 -35.07 -36.96 30.33
C VAL A 148 -35.67 -38.02 29.41
N GLY A 149 -34.85 -38.61 28.55
CA GLY A 149 -35.31 -39.65 27.62
C GLY A 149 -35.36 -41.04 28.27
N ASP A 150 -36.52 -41.68 28.26
CA ASP A 150 -36.69 -43.10 28.57
C ASP A 150 -36.98 -43.89 27.28
N PRO A 151 -35.94 -44.49 26.64
CA PRO A 151 -36.10 -45.22 25.40
C PRO A 151 -36.82 -46.58 25.57
N GLN A 152 -36.96 -47.11 26.79
CA GLN A 152 -37.66 -48.36 27.01
C GLN A 152 -39.17 -48.15 27.15
N GLN A 153 -39.60 -47.00 27.68
CA GLN A 153 -41.00 -46.56 27.64
C GLN A 153 -41.36 -45.86 26.31
N GLY A 154 -40.37 -45.39 25.55
CA GLY A 154 -40.57 -44.55 24.38
C GLY A 154 -41.02 -43.13 24.74
N LEU A 155 -40.66 -42.65 25.93
CA LEU A 155 -41.13 -41.38 26.49
C LEU A 155 -40.00 -40.36 26.64
N LEU A 156 -40.37 -39.07 26.54
CA LEU A 156 -39.55 -37.95 27.01
C LEU A 156 -40.22 -37.37 28.25
N HIS A 157 -39.62 -37.57 29.41
CA HIS A 157 -40.16 -37.07 30.67
C HIS A 157 -39.74 -35.62 30.88
N HIS A 158 -40.68 -34.76 31.27
CA HIS A 158 -40.46 -33.35 31.59
C HIS A 158 -40.55 -33.12 33.10
N PHE A 159 -39.53 -32.47 33.65
CA PHE A 159 -39.43 -32.13 35.06
C PHE A 159 -39.02 -30.67 35.23
N ARG A 160 -39.34 -30.10 36.39
CA ARG A 160 -38.81 -28.81 36.82
C ARG A 160 -37.92 -29.02 38.04
N VAL A 161 -36.64 -28.69 37.94
CA VAL A 161 -35.73 -28.68 39.09
C VAL A 161 -35.72 -27.28 39.72
N PRO A 162 -35.50 -27.16 41.04
CA PRO A 162 -35.34 -25.85 41.66
C PRO A 162 -34.16 -25.11 41.05
N ALA A 163 -34.48 -23.99 40.36
CA ALA A 163 -33.50 -23.12 39.76
C ALA A 163 -32.60 -22.55 40.87
N ALA A 164 -31.34 -22.97 40.88
CA ALA A 164 -30.33 -22.19 41.55
C ALA A 164 -30.07 -20.96 40.67
N ARG A 165 -30.00 -19.80 41.30
CA ARG A 165 -29.76 -18.51 40.64
C ARG A 165 -28.57 -18.65 39.69
N ALA A 166 -28.76 -18.34 38.41
CA ALA A 166 -27.71 -18.44 37.40
C ALA A 166 -26.44 -17.75 37.94
N VAL A 167 -25.35 -18.52 38.04
CA VAL A 167 -24.05 -17.94 38.41
C VAL A 167 -23.55 -17.27 37.14
N THR A 168 -23.89 -16.00 36.94
CA THR A 168 -23.19 -15.15 35.98
C THR A 168 -21.73 -15.18 36.38
N PRO A 169 -20.84 -15.85 35.63
CA PRO A 169 -19.44 -15.84 35.99
C PRO A 169 -18.94 -14.42 35.71
N GLU A 170 -18.01 -13.91 36.52
CA GLU A 170 -16.96 -13.08 35.94
C GLU A 170 -16.20 -13.98 34.97
N LEU A 171 -16.70 -14.03 33.72
CA LEU A 171 -15.93 -14.51 32.60
C LEU A 171 -14.79 -13.52 32.44
N ALA A 172 -13.61 -13.90 32.93
CA ALA A 172 -12.37 -13.31 32.44
C ALA A 172 -12.43 -13.29 30.92
N GLU A 173 -12.09 -12.17 30.28
CA GLU A 173 -12.18 -12.02 28.83
C GLU A 173 -11.48 -13.21 28.17
N LEU A 174 -12.27 -14.04 27.46
CA LEU A 174 -11.74 -15.25 26.84
C LEU A 174 -10.70 -14.82 25.80
N PRO A 175 -9.48 -15.40 25.81
CA PRO A 175 -8.43 -14.97 24.91
C PRO A 175 -8.87 -15.20 23.45
N PRO A 176 -8.41 -14.35 22.50
CA PRO A 176 -8.80 -14.45 21.10
C PRO A 176 -8.64 -15.86 20.53
N VAL A 177 -9.70 -16.35 19.88
CA VAL A 177 -9.71 -17.69 19.26
C VAL A 177 -8.91 -17.64 17.96
N VAL A 178 -8.01 -18.59 17.75
CA VAL A 178 -7.25 -18.71 16.51
C VAL A 178 -7.89 -19.79 15.62
N ARG A 179 -8.12 -19.47 14.34
CA ARG A 179 -8.80 -20.33 13.35
C ARG A 179 -7.92 -20.51 12.11
N VAL A 180 -7.92 -21.69 11.50
CA VAL A 180 -7.30 -21.90 10.17
C VAL A 180 -8.28 -21.45 9.09
N ARG A 181 -7.82 -20.59 8.18
CA ARG A 181 -8.59 -20.10 7.02
C ARG A 181 -8.31 -20.93 5.77
N GLN A 182 -7.05 -21.32 5.56
CA GLN A 182 -6.60 -22.00 4.34
C GLN A 182 -5.35 -22.84 4.59
N SER A 183 -5.21 -23.94 3.85
CA SER A 183 -3.95 -24.68 3.70
C SER A 183 -3.50 -24.59 2.25
N LEU A 184 -2.24 -24.22 2.04
CA LEU A 184 -1.61 -24.00 0.74
C LEU A 184 -0.51 -25.05 0.55
N PRO A 185 -0.45 -25.80 -0.56
CA PRO A 185 0.55 -26.85 -0.79
C PRO A 185 1.92 -26.24 -1.20
N LEU A 186 2.53 -25.49 -0.28
CA LEU A 186 3.76 -24.74 -0.46
C LEU A 186 4.84 -25.17 0.53
N ALA A 187 5.95 -25.73 0.02
CA ALA A 187 7.11 -26.15 0.82
C ALA A 187 8.08 -24.98 1.08
N ALA A 188 7.78 -24.15 2.08
CA ALA A 188 8.60 -23.01 2.48
C ALA A 188 9.39 -23.25 3.79
N SER A 189 10.62 -22.77 3.90
CA SER A 189 11.40 -22.74 5.16
C SER A 189 11.53 -21.35 5.80
N ARG A 190 11.16 -20.31 5.06
CA ARG A 190 11.04 -18.90 5.46
C ARG A 190 9.92 -18.26 4.67
N LEU A 191 9.30 -17.21 5.22
CA LEU A 191 8.17 -16.51 4.64
C LEU A 191 8.34 -14.99 4.79
N ALA A 192 7.95 -14.22 3.79
CA ALA A 192 7.87 -12.75 3.84
C ALA A 192 6.66 -12.27 3.05
N TRP A 193 5.91 -11.30 3.57
CA TRP A 193 4.72 -10.74 2.94
C TRP A 193 4.99 -9.29 2.50
N ASP A 194 4.57 -8.93 1.28
CA ASP A 194 4.82 -7.61 0.68
C ASP A 194 3.83 -6.51 1.12
N GLY A 195 2.81 -6.86 1.91
CA GLY A 195 1.72 -5.96 2.30
C GLY A 195 0.70 -5.65 1.19
N LYS A 196 0.92 -6.14 -0.04
CA LYS A 196 0.19 -5.76 -1.27
C LYS A 196 -0.50 -6.94 -1.96
N GLY A 197 -0.14 -8.18 -1.63
CA GLY A 197 -0.79 -9.39 -2.15
C GLY A 197 0.13 -10.60 -2.38
N THR A 198 1.43 -10.48 -2.15
CA THR A 198 2.43 -11.51 -2.47
C THR A 198 3.11 -12.07 -1.22
N LEU A 199 3.00 -13.38 -1.03
CA LEU A 199 3.78 -14.14 -0.06
C LEU A 199 5.02 -14.72 -0.76
N ALA A 200 6.20 -14.21 -0.42
CA ALA A 200 7.47 -14.82 -0.79
C ALA A 200 7.82 -15.94 0.19
N GLY A 201 8.37 -17.05 -0.32
CA GLY A 201 8.84 -18.16 0.50
C GLY A 201 10.08 -18.83 -0.06
N VAL A 202 11.00 -19.23 0.83
CA VAL A 202 12.21 -19.98 0.45
C VAL A 202 11.84 -21.44 0.21
N ALA A 203 11.98 -21.89 -1.03
CA ALA A 203 11.65 -23.26 -1.41
C ALA A 203 12.60 -24.28 -0.77
N ARG A 204 12.06 -25.27 -0.05
CA ARG A 204 12.86 -26.29 0.63
C ARG A 204 13.70 -27.10 -0.37
N GLY A 205 15.02 -26.88 -0.35
CA GLY A 205 15.99 -27.61 -1.18
C GLY A 205 16.15 -27.09 -2.62
N LYS A 206 15.62 -25.91 -2.95
CA LYS A 206 15.92 -25.20 -4.21
C LYS A 206 16.70 -23.90 -3.94
N SER A 207 17.24 -23.31 -4.99
CA SER A 207 17.87 -21.98 -5.01
C SER A 207 16.92 -20.85 -5.41
N ASP A 208 15.61 -21.11 -5.49
CA ASP A 208 14.60 -20.17 -5.99
C ASP A 208 13.67 -19.68 -4.88
N VAL A 209 13.15 -18.46 -5.03
CA VAL A 209 12.08 -17.92 -4.18
C VAL A 209 10.73 -18.18 -4.83
N ILE A 210 9.78 -18.77 -4.11
CA ILE A 210 8.41 -18.93 -4.58
C ILE A 210 7.60 -17.70 -4.18
N LEU A 211 6.91 -17.10 -5.14
CA LEU A 211 5.97 -16.00 -4.92
C LEU A 211 4.55 -16.54 -5.09
N LEU A 212 3.73 -16.44 -4.03
CA LEU A 212 2.32 -16.80 -4.05
C LEU A 212 1.49 -15.52 -4.03
N GLN A 213 0.71 -15.28 -5.09
CA GLN A 213 -0.21 -14.15 -5.19
C GLN A 213 -1.54 -14.47 -4.47
N ALA A 214 -2.29 -13.44 -4.08
CA ALA A 214 -3.53 -13.54 -3.30
C ALA A 214 -4.61 -14.42 -3.95
N GLU A 215 -4.60 -14.54 -5.28
CA GLU A 215 -5.51 -15.38 -6.08
C GLU A 215 -5.14 -16.88 -6.02
N GLY A 216 -4.13 -17.27 -5.22
CA GLY A 216 -3.64 -18.63 -5.10
C GLY A 216 -2.64 -19.04 -6.20
N LYS A 217 -2.29 -18.13 -7.10
CA LYS A 217 -1.32 -18.38 -8.18
C LYS A 217 0.11 -18.35 -7.65
N THR A 218 0.83 -19.44 -7.82
CA THR A 218 2.27 -19.53 -7.54
C THR A 218 3.11 -19.21 -8.77
N THR A 219 4.19 -18.47 -8.58
CA THR A 219 5.26 -18.21 -9.54
C THR A 219 6.62 -18.42 -8.88
N GLU A 220 7.67 -18.67 -9.66
CA GLU A 220 9.04 -18.80 -9.16
C GLU A 220 9.86 -17.56 -9.59
N LEU A 221 10.36 -16.81 -8.60
CA LEU A 221 11.37 -15.79 -8.82
C LEU A 221 12.73 -16.49 -8.90
N LYS A 222 13.20 -16.66 -10.13
CA LYS A 222 14.49 -17.28 -10.42
C LYS A 222 15.60 -16.34 -10.00
N LEU A 223 16.38 -16.74 -9.01
CA LEU A 223 17.52 -15.97 -8.56
C LEU A 223 18.69 -16.06 -9.55
N LYS A 224 19.56 -15.04 -9.50
CA LYS A 224 20.84 -15.09 -10.21
C LYS A 224 21.62 -16.36 -9.79
N LYS A 225 22.10 -17.12 -10.78
CA LYS A 225 22.78 -18.41 -10.60
C LYS A 225 23.90 -18.31 -9.54
N GLY A 226 23.78 -19.13 -8.49
CA GLY A 226 24.75 -19.24 -7.40
C GLY A 226 24.24 -18.73 -6.06
N LEU A 227 23.20 -17.88 -6.04
CA LEU A 227 22.57 -17.41 -4.82
C LEU A 227 21.76 -18.53 -4.15
N GLU A 228 21.86 -18.64 -2.83
CA GLU A 228 21.07 -19.58 -2.01
C GLU A 228 20.39 -18.83 -0.85
N PRO A 229 19.06 -18.64 -0.87
CA PRO A 229 18.35 -17.86 0.15
C PRO A 229 18.32 -18.57 1.53
N SER A 230 18.65 -17.85 2.59
CA SER A 230 18.51 -18.26 4.00
C SER A 230 17.34 -17.58 4.71
N ALA A 231 17.06 -16.31 4.41
CA ALA A 231 15.94 -15.52 4.93
C ALA A 231 15.42 -14.53 3.88
N LEU A 232 14.21 -14.01 4.09
CA LEU A 232 13.53 -13.07 3.21
C LEU A 232 12.81 -12.00 4.04
N ALA A 233 12.79 -10.77 3.56
CA ALA A 233 11.96 -9.68 4.12
C ALA A 233 11.61 -8.69 3.00
N TYR A 234 10.50 -7.96 3.15
CA TYR A 234 10.17 -6.84 2.26
C TYR A 234 10.44 -5.52 2.96
N ASP A 235 10.99 -4.53 2.23
CA ASP A 235 11.02 -3.15 2.70
C ASP A 235 9.70 -2.41 2.42
N LYS A 236 9.56 -1.19 2.95
CA LYS A 236 8.35 -0.38 2.78
C LYS A 236 8.00 -0.02 1.33
N SER A 237 8.97 -0.03 0.41
CA SER A 237 8.68 0.17 -1.02
C SER A 237 8.01 -1.08 -1.64
N GLY A 238 8.16 -2.24 -1.01
CA GLY A 238 7.75 -3.54 -1.51
C GLY A 238 8.86 -4.24 -2.29
N ALA A 239 10.12 -3.82 -2.14
CA ALA A 239 11.25 -4.54 -2.70
C ALA A 239 11.65 -5.72 -1.81
N LEU A 240 11.92 -6.87 -2.44
CA LEU A 240 12.32 -8.09 -1.74
C LEU A 240 13.80 -8.03 -1.37
N TRP A 241 14.08 -8.27 -0.09
CA TRP A 241 15.42 -8.47 0.44
C TRP A 241 15.63 -9.93 0.83
N MET A 242 16.86 -10.40 0.67
CA MET A 242 17.22 -11.81 0.83
C MET A 242 18.59 -11.94 1.48
N LEU A 243 18.68 -12.69 2.58
CA LEU A 243 19.95 -13.17 3.11
C LEU A 243 20.43 -14.39 2.31
N GLU A 244 21.71 -14.42 1.95
CA GLU A 244 22.38 -15.53 1.28
C GLU A 244 23.08 -16.45 2.30
N ARG A 245 22.80 -17.76 2.23
CA ARG A 245 23.31 -18.77 3.18
C ARG A 245 24.82 -18.97 3.20
N LYS A 246 25.50 -18.76 2.06
CA LYS A 246 26.88 -19.26 1.85
C LYS A 246 27.99 -18.21 1.89
N ASN A 247 27.65 -16.95 1.67
CA ASN A 247 28.63 -15.85 1.63
C ASN A 247 28.31 -14.76 2.67
N ASP A 248 27.28 -14.99 3.48
CA ASP A 248 26.75 -14.10 4.52
C ASP A 248 26.54 -12.68 3.99
N LYS A 249 25.62 -12.56 3.02
CA LYS A 249 25.29 -11.31 2.33
C LYS A 249 23.79 -11.05 2.35
N LEU A 250 23.42 -9.79 2.52
CA LEU A 250 22.05 -9.32 2.39
C LEU A 250 21.89 -8.62 1.05
N HIS A 251 21.01 -9.11 0.19
CA HIS A 251 20.75 -8.54 -1.13
C HIS A 251 19.37 -7.90 -1.19
N LYS A 252 19.28 -6.65 -1.68
CA LYS A 252 18.03 -6.10 -2.23
C LYS A 252 17.89 -6.58 -3.65
N LEU A 253 16.75 -7.14 -4.02
CA LEU A 253 16.50 -7.71 -5.34
C LEU A 253 15.61 -6.79 -6.20
N ASP A 254 15.84 -6.78 -7.51
CA ASP A 254 14.87 -6.28 -8.49
C ASP A 254 13.73 -7.29 -8.74
N ALA A 255 12.71 -6.87 -9.51
CA ALA A 255 11.59 -7.73 -9.90
C ALA A 255 11.98 -8.93 -10.79
N ALA A 256 13.24 -9.00 -11.26
CA ALA A 256 13.79 -10.10 -12.04
C ALA A 256 14.73 -11.02 -11.22
N GLY A 257 14.90 -10.77 -9.91
CA GLY A 257 15.71 -11.60 -9.01
C GLY A 257 17.21 -11.27 -9.02
N ASN A 258 17.62 -10.12 -9.56
CA ASN A 258 19.01 -9.66 -9.53
C ASN A 258 19.27 -8.78 -8.30
N PRO A 259 20.42 -8.93 -7.60
CA PRO A 259 20.84 -7.99 -6.59
C PRO A 259 21.08 -6.57 -7.16
N VAL A 260 20.33 -5.58 -6.65
CA VAL A 260 20.53 -4.14 -6.94
C VAL A 260 21.36 -3.44 -5.87
N LEU A 261 21.31 -3.93 -4.63
CA LEU A 261 22.15 -3.53 -3.51
C LEU A 261 22.61 -4.80 -2.79
N THR A 262 23.80 -4.78 -2.21
CA THR A 262 24.35 -5.91 -1.45
C THR A 262 25.11 -5.38 -0.25
N ILE A 263 24.77 -5.89 0.93
CA ILE A 263 25.31 -5.50 2.23
C ILE A 263 26.04 -6.70 2.81
N GLY A 264 27.24 -6.45 3.34
CA GLY A 264 28.00 -7.41 4.12
C GLY A 264 28.74 -8.49 3.33
N ARG A 265 29.40 -9.34 4.12
CA ARG A 265 30.19 -10.51 3.75
C ARG A 265 30.44 -11.36 4.99
N SER A 266 30.82 -12.62 4.82
CA SER A 266 31.38 -13.48 5.87
C SER A 266 32.45 -12.77 6.71
N GLY A 267 32.30 -12.80 8.03
CA GLY A 267 33.25 -12.24 9.00
C GLY A 267 32.62 -11.68 10.27
N SER A 268 33.48 -11.26 11.22
CA SER A 268 33.07 -10.86 12.58
C SER A 268 33.19 -9.36 12.88
N ARG A 269 33.57 -8.53 11.89
CA ARG A 269 33.62 -7.06 12.06
C ARG A 269 32.24 -6.42 11.88
N ASN A 270 32.13 -5.14 12.22
CA ASN A 270 30.93 -4.36 11.93
C ASN A 270 30.67 -4.35 10.41
N GLY A 271 29.41 -4.54 10.01
CA GLY A 271 29.02 -4.69 8.61
C GLY A 271 29.45 -6.01 7.95
N GLN A 272 30.07 -6.94 8.69
CA GLN A 272 30.29 -8.33 8.27
C GLN A 272 29.35 -9.25 9.07
N PHE A 273 29.02 -10.41 8.53
CA PHE A 273 28.06 -11.35 9.11
C PHE A 273 28.68 -12.76 9.24
N ASP A 274 28.21 -13.54 10.19
CA ASP A 274 28.53 -14.96 10.36
C ASP A 274 27.23 -15.71 10.65
N GLU A 275 26.86 -16.63 9.75
CA GLU A 275 25.57 -17.34 9.76
C GLU A 275 24.32 -16.45 10.03
N PRO A 276 24.08 -15.36 9.30
CA PRO A 276 22.97 -14.45 9.58
C PRO A 276 21.60 -15.12 9.34
N ALA A 277 20.77 -15.17 10.39
CA ALA A 277 19.55 -15.98 10.40
C ALA A 277 18.27 -15.27 9.96
N ASP A 278 18.20 -13.94 10.14
CA ASP A 278 16.97 -13.15 9.92
C ASP A 278 17.23 -11.64 9.71
N VAL A 279 16.25 -10.94 9.11
CA VAL A 279 16.31 -9.49 8.84
C VAL A 279 14.92 -8.82 8.92
N VAL A 280 14.84 -7.65 9.56
CA VAL A 280 13.60 -6.85 9.70
C VAL A 280 13.82 -5.37 9.43
N PHE A 281 12.75 -4.64 9.06
CA PHE A 281 12.77 -3.20 8.78
C PHE A 281 11.97 -2.41 9.81
N ALA A 282 12.51 -1.26 10.23
CA ALA A 282 11.85 -0.26 11.06
C ALA A 282 11.07 0.76 10.22
N SER A 283 10.35 1.66 10.89
CA SER A 283 9.44 2.60 10.26
C SER A 283 10.15 3.72 9.47
N ASP A 284 11.41 4.01 9.80
CA ASP A 284 12.32 4.91 9.09
C ASP A 284 13.04 4.23 7.90
N GLY A 285 12.78 2.94 7.65
CA GLY A 285 13.44 2.14 6.62
C GLY A 285 14.81 1.56 7.04
N SER A 286 15.29 1.85 8.25
CA SER A 286 16.46 1.17 8.82
C SER A 286 16.18 -0.33 8.93
N LEU A 287 17.20 -1.16 8.69
CA LEU A 287 17.10 -2.62 8.73
C LEU A 287 18.02 -3.21 9.81
N PHE A 288 17.56 -4.28 10.45
CA PHE A 288 18.29 -5.00 11.50
C PHE A 288 18.48 -6.45 11.10
N VAL A 289 19.72 -6.94 11.22
CA VAL A 289 20.14 -8.30 10.87
C VAL A 289 20.53 -9.06 12.14
N ALA A 290 19.97 -10.24 12.32
CA ALA A 290 20.42 -11.20 13.32
C ALA A 290 21.66 -11.91 12.80
N ASP A 291 22.79 -11.64 13.44
CA ASP A 291 24.13 -12.09 13.06
C ASP A 291 24.55 -13.18 14.04
N THR A 292 24.09 -14.39 13.75
CA THR A 292 23.92 -15.47 14.74
C THR A 292 25.22 -16.10 15.18
N GLY A 293 26.15 -16.39 14.26
CA GLY A 293 27.48 -16.92 14.58
C GLY A 293 28.34 -15.93 15.38
N ASN A 294 28.09 -14.62 15.21
CA ASN A 294 28.69 -13.56 16.00
C ASN A 294 27.90 -13.20 17.28
N SER A 295 26.81 -13.91 17.60
CA SER A 295 25.93 -13.69 18.76
C SER A 295 25.50 -12.21 18.95
N ARG A 296 25.12 -11.51 17.87
CA ARG A 296 24.79 -10.07 17.93
C ARG A 296 23.69 -9.64 16.94
N ILE A 297 23.20 -8.42 17.11
CA ILE A 297 22.30 -7.76 16.14
C ILE A 297 23.01 -6.53 15.56
N GLN A 298 22.93 -6.34 14.24
CA GLN A 298 23.50 -5.19 13.54
C GLN A 298 22.42 -4.38 12.83
N GLY A 299 22.53 -3.05 12.87
CA GLY A 299 21.62 -2.09 12.25
C GLY A 299 22.25 -1.33 11.10
N PHE A 300 21.52 -1.23 10.00
CA PHE A 300 21.92 -0.59 8.76
C PHE A 300 20.80 0.36 8.26
N SER A 301 21.17 1.42 7.55
CA SER A 301 20.24 2.35 6.92
C SER A 301 19.53 1.72 5.68
N PRO A 302 18.54 2.39 5.07
CA PRO A 302 17.89 1.92 3.83
C PRO A 302 18.86 1.71 2.65
N ASP A 303 19.93 2.50 2.56
CA ASP A 303 20.99 2.40 1.55
C ASP A 303 22.09 1.39 1.92
N GLY A 304 21.92 0.68 3.04
CA GLY A 304 22.75 -0.46 3.44
C GLY A 304 24.00 -0.10 4.23
N VAL A 305 24.03 1.09 4.82
CA VAL A 305 25.14 1.58 5.63
C VAL A 305 25.01 1.09 7.05
N PHE A 306 26.03 0.36 7.53
CA PHE A 306 26.14 -0.01 8.94
C PHE A 306 26.22 1.25 9.83
N PHE A 307 25.35 1.34 10.85
CA PHE A 307 25.35 2.44 11.82
C PHE A 307 25.35 2.02 13.29
N ARG A 308 24.90 0.81 13.66
CA ARG A 308 25.01 0.32 15.06
C ARG A 308 25.18 -1.20 15.14
N VAL A 309 25.97 -1.66 16.13
CA VAL A 309 25.69 -2.95 16.77
C VAL A 309 24.74 -2.64 17.91
N ILE A 310 23.73 -3.48 18.15
CA ILE A 310 23.00 -3.45 19.42
C ILE A 310 23.85 -4.25 20.40
N ASP A 311 24.70 -3.55 21.18
CA ASP A 311 25.72 -4.15 22.05
C ASP A 311 25.60 -3.74 23.53
N LYS A 312 24.90 -2.64 23.84
CA LYS A 312 24.71 -2.08 25.19
C LYS A 312 23.94 -3.03 26.11
N GLY A 313 24.69 -3.92 26.74
CA GLY A 313 24.19 -4.98 27.62
C GLY A 313 24.04 -6.35 26.95
N LEU A 314 24.54 -6.53 25.72
CA LEU A 314 24.45 -7.78 24.97
C LEU A 314 25.76 -8.55 24.80
N LYS A 315 26.91 -7.90 25.02
CA LYS A 315 28.12 -8.65 25.35
C LYS A 315 27.82 -9.50 26.59
N ASP A 316 27.97 -10.81 26.43
CA ASP A 316 27.66 -11.84 27.44
C ASP A 316 26.16 -12.10 27.70
N LYS A 317 25.23 -11.70 26.80
CA LYS A 317 23.77 -11.96 26.94
C LYS A 317 22.98 -12.38 25.69
N LEU A 318 23.59 -12.50 24.51
CA LEU A 318 23.01 -13.26 23.41
C LEU A 318 23.80 -14.55 23.22
N ASP A 319 23.10 -15.64 22.90
CA ASP A 319 23.68 -16.93 22.54
C ASP A 319 23.46 -17.17 21.04
N GLU A 320 22.21 -17.43 20.64
CA GLU A 320 21.83 -17.66 19.24
C GLU A 320 20.62 -16.76 18.85
N PRO A 321 20.82 -15.50 18.42
CA PRO A 321 19.71 -14.68 17.90
C PRO A 321 19.20 -15.29 16.59
N THR A 322 17.96 -15.79 16.57
CA THR A 322 17.42 -16.67 15.50
C THR A 322 16.27 -16.07 14.70
N ALA A 323 15.50 -15.16 15.30
CA ALA A 323 14.42 -14.44 14.62
C ALA A 323 14.25 -13.03 15.21
N LEU A 324 13.80 -12.11 14.37
CA LEU A 324 13.54 -10.71 14.73
C LEU A 324 12.09 -10.33 14.41
N ALA A 325 11.55 -9.37 15.16
CA ALA A 325 10.30 -8.71 14.83
C ALA A 325 10.31 -7.26 15.31
N ILE A 326 9.57 -6.38 14.65
CA ILE A 326 9.41 -4.98 15.02
C ILE A 326 7.91 -4.66 15.17
N ASP A 327 7.56 -3.88 16.20
CA ASP A 327 6.19 -3.38 16.39
C ASP A 327 5.97 -2.00 15.74
N ASP A 328 4.73 -1.50 15.83
CA ASP A 328 4.31 -0.23 15.23
C ASP A 328 4.94 1.03 15.86
N LYS A 329 5.85 0.86 16.83
CA LYS A 329 6.59 1.92 17.55
C LYS A 329 8.11 1.75 17.43
N ASP A 330 8.56 0.91 16.48
CA ASP A 330 9.97 0.55 16.26
C ASP A 330 10.67 -0.10 17.46
N ASN A 331 9.92 -0.75 18.36
CA ASN A 331 10.55 -1.62 19.36
C ASN A 331 10.98 -2.92 18.68
N LEU A 332 12.25 -3.28 18.82
CA LEU A 332 12.82 -4.51 18.27
C LEU A 332 12.65 -5.66 19.28
N TYR A 333 12.09 -6.77 18.83
CA TYR A 333 11.98 -8.01 19.58
C TYR A 333 12.98 -9.01 19.00
N VAL A 334 13.86 -9.53 19.86
CA VAL A 334 14.89 -10.50 19.48
C VAL A 334 14.56 -11.84 20.12
N LEU A 335 14.39 -12.88 19.31
CA LEU A 335 14.31 -14.26 19.77
C LEU A 335 15.70 -14.87 19.84
N ASP A 336 16.11 -15.27 21.05
CA ASP A 336 17.33 -16.02 21.32
C ASP A 336 16.99 -17.51 21.46
N GLY A 337 17.43 -18.32 20.49
CA GLY A 337 17.15 -19.75 20.39
C GLY A 337 17.90 -20.57 21.44
N GLY A 338 19.18 -20.25 21.66
CA GLY A 338 20.04 -20.91 22.65
C GLY A 338 19.51 -20.66 24.07
N ARG A 339 19.18 -19.39 24.40
CA ARG A 339 18.61 -19.03 25.71
C ARG A 339 17.12 -19.34 25.85
N ASN A 340 16.42 -19.64 24.77
CA ASN A 340 14.95 -19.80 24.71
C ASN A 340 14.21 -18.57 25.28
N THR A 341 14.65 -17.35 24.95
CA THR A 341 14.08 -16.09 25.46
C THR A 341 13.71 -15.13 24.33
N VAL A 342 12.73 -14.26 24.60
CA VAL A 342 12.49 -13.05 23.79
C VAL A 342 12.88 -11.83 24.60
N THR A 343 13.76 -10.99 24.04
CA THR A 343 14.18 -9.72 24.63
C THR A 343 13.66 -8.56 23.78
N VAL A 344 13.04 -7.57 24.42
CA VAL A 344 12.44 -6.38 23.79
C VAL A 344 13.35 -5.19 24.00
N TYR A 345 13.64 -4.46 22.92
CA TYR A 345 14.45 -3.24 22.90
C TYR A 345 13.61 -2.07 22.41
N GLY A 346 13.78 -0.90 23.00
CA GLY A 346 13.24 0.33 22.44
C GLY A 346 13.87 0.68 21.10
N ALA A 347 13.26 1.61 20.36
CA ALA A 347 13.81 2.14 19.10
C ALA A 347 15.25 2.68 19.27
N ASP A 348 15.55 3.26 20.43
CA ASP A 348 16.88 3.74 20.84
C ASP A 348 17.91 2.62 21.13
N GLY A 349 17.48 1.36 21.10
CA GLY A 349 18.28 0.17 21.39
C GLY A 349 18.38 -0.21 22.87
N THR A 350 17.62 0.43 23.77
CA THR A 350 17.65 0.09 25.21
C THR A 350 16.83 -1.16 25.52
N PRO A 351 17.36 -2.14 26.30
CA PRO A 351 16.59 -3.32 26.68
C PRO A 351 15.49 -2.96 27.69
N GLN A 352 14.24 -3.30 27.36
CA GLN A 352 13.06 -2.98 28.16
C GLN A 352 12.50 -4.19 28.94
N ARG A 353 12.49 -5.38 28.33
CA ARG A 353 11.90 -6.60 28.92
C ARG A 353 12.54 -7.87 28.36
N GLU A 354 12.62 -8.92 29.18
CA GLU A 354 12.97 -10.28 28.75
C GLU A 354 11.95 -11.28 29.32
N PHE A 355 11.58 -12.29 28.54
CA PHE A 355 10.63 -13.35 28.94
C PHE A 355 10.87 -14.66 28.17
N GLY A 356 10.17 -15.74 28.56
CA GLY A 356 10.20 -17.04 27.87
C GLY A 356 11.03 -18.13 28.55
N ASN A 357 11.89 -17.82 29.53
CA ASN A 357 12.67 -18.83 30.27
C ASN A 357 12.77 -18.53 31.78
N ASP A 358 11.70 -18.01 32.40
CA ASP A 358 11.63 -17.75 33.85
C ASP A 358 11.55 -19.09 34.64
N PRO A 359 12.53 -19.43 35.50
CA PRO A 359 12.51 -20.66 36.30
C PRO A 359 11.34 -20.75 37.27
N ALA A 360 10.74 -19.62 37.68
CA ALA A 360 9.57 -19.60 38.57
C ALA A 360 8.25 -19.92 37.85
N ARG A 361 8.26 -20.09 36.51
CA ARG A 361 7.07 -20.22 35.66
C ARG A 361 7.28 -21.31 34.61
N GLU A 362 7.45 -22.54 35.07
CA GLU A 362 7.80 -23.69 34.23
C GLU A 362 6.82 -23.92 33.06
N ASP A 363 5.55 -23.54 33.25
CA ASP A 363 4.47 -23.57 32.27
C ASP A 363 4.51 -22.43 31.23
N GLU A 364 5.17 -21.31 31.52
CA GLU A 364 5.38 -20.20 30.57
C GLU A 364 6.64 -20.37 29.70
N ARG A 365 7.42 -21.46 29.88
CA ARG A 365 8.75 -21.65 29.24
C ARG A 365 8.68 -22.07 27.78
N LEU A 366 9.40 -21.34 26.93
CA LEU A 366 9.63 -21.65 25.53
C LEU A 366 10.44 -22.94 25.36
N GLN A 367 10.11 -23.71 24.32
CA GLN A 367 10.82 -24.94 23.96
C GLN A 367 11.22 -24.90 22.48
N LYS A 368 12.54 -24.75 22.23
CA LYS A 368 13.13 -24.70 20.89
C LYS A 368 12.43 -23.72 19.93
N PRO A 369 12.24 -22.45 20.34
CA PRO A 369 11.55 -21.47 19.51
C PRO A 369 12.40 -21.17 18.25
N GLN A 370 11.75 -20.91 17.12
CA GLN A 370 12.40 -20.76 15.80
C GLN A 370 11.85 -19.60 14.95
N GLY A 371 10.73 -19.00 15.36
CA GLY A 371 10.11 -17.90 14.64
C GLY A 371 9.40 -16.97 15.60
N LEU A 372 9.32 -15.70 15.21
CA LEU A 372 8.78 -14.63 16.02
C LEU A 372 7.86 -13.77 15.14
N LEU A 373 6.71 -13.38 15.69
CA LEU A 373 5.82 -12.40 15.08
C LEU A 373 5.24 -11.51 16.19
N VAL A 374 5.09 -10.21 15.91
CA VAL A 374 4.50 -9.24 16.82
C VAL A 374 3.33 -8.54 16.11
N THR A 375 2.19 -8.44 16.77
CA THR A 375 1.02 -7.67 16.33
C THR A 375 0.91 -6.37 17.16
N GLN A 376 -0.25 -5.71 17.19
CA GLN A 376 -0.48 -4.57 18.10
C GLN A 376 -0.91 -4.98 19.53
N GLU A 377 -1.30 -6.25 19.73
CA GLU A 377 -1.75 -6.77 21.03
C GLU A 377 -0.92 -7.97 21.54
N GLU A 378 -0.31 -8.75 20.63
CA GLU A 378 0.19 -10.09 20.92
C GLU A 378 1.57 -10.35 20.32
N ILE A 379 2.36 -11.17 21.02
CA ILE A 379 3.67 -11.65 20.59
C ILE A 379 3.58 -13.17 20.40
N LEU A 380 3.70 -13.63 19.16
CA LEU A 380 3.58 -15.02 18.76
C LEU A 380 4.98 -15.62 18.59
N VAL A 381 5.32 -16.63 19.40
CA VAL A 381 6.59 -17.36 19.33
C VAL A 381 6.32 -18.78 18.81
N LEU A 382 6.90 -19.10 17.66
CA LEU A 382 6.73 -20.38 16.98
C LEU A 382 7.72 -21.42 17.53
N SER A 383 7.18 -22.53 18.03
CA SER A 383 7.90 -23.79 18.30
C SER A 383 7.55 -24.84 17.23
N PRO A 384 8.28 -25.97 17.14
CA PRO A 384 8.07 -26.96 16.08
C PRO A 384 6.65 -27.54 15.97
N ASP A 385 5.93 -27.62 17.10
CA ASP A 385 4.62 -28.28 17.20
C ASP A 385 3.47 -27.35 17.64
N ARG A 386 3.77 -26.09 17.99
CA ARG A 386 2.81 -25.14 18.59
C ARG A 386 3.29 -23.69 18.48
N VAL A 387 2.38 -22.75 18.72
CA VAL A 387 2.68 -21.34 18.94
C VAL A 387 2.38 -20.97 20.39
N HIS A 388 3.29 -20.24 21.02
CA HIS A 388 3.13 -19.60 22.33
C HIS A 388 2.77 -18.14 22.11
N VAL A 389 1.68 -17.66 22.70
CA VAL A 389 1.19 -16.29 22.54
C VAL A 389 1.35 -15.55 23.85
N TYR A 390 2.18 -14.51 23.84
CA TYR A 390 2.43 -13.64 24.99
C TYR A 390 1.73 -12.29 24.83
N GLY A 391 1.26 -11.70 25.92
CA GLY A 391 0.67 -10.36 25.89
C GLY A 391 1.74 -9.29 25.62
N GLN A 392 1.42 -8.28 24.83
CA GLN A 392 2.36 -7.19 24.55
C GLN A 392 2.32 -6.07 25.60
N GLN A 393 1.12 -5.80 26.16
CA GLN A 393 0.80 -4.61 26.96
C GLN A 393 0.11 -4.95 28.31
N GLY A 394 0.08 -3.97 29.23
CA GLY A 394 -0.60 -4.08 30.54
C GLY A 394 -0.01 -5.13 31.49
N ASP A 395 -0.82 -5.66 32.40
CA ASP A 395 -0.38 -6.68 33.38
C ASP A 395 -0.02 -8.03 32.72
N GLN A 396 -0.44 -8.24 31.47
CA GLN A 396 -0.12 -9.42 30.66
C GLN A 396 1.17 -9.25 29.82
N ALA A 397 1.87 -8.12 29.95
CA ALA A 397 3.02 -7.80 29.11
C ALA A 397 4.21 -8.76 29.36
N GLY A 398 4.51 -9.62 28.39
CA GLY A 398 5.50 -10.70 28.53
C GLY A 398 5.00 -11.92 29.32
N ARG A 399 3.68 -12.04 29.56
CA ARG A 399 3.03 -13.23 30.14
C ARG A 399 2.46 -14.13 29.06
N LEU A 400 2.55 -15.45 29.26
CA LEU A 400 1.88 -16.40 28.37
C LEU A 400 0.35 -16.27 28.51
N VAL A 401 -0.32 -15.85 27.44
CA VAL A 401 -1.78 -15.68 27.37
C VAL A 401 -2.46 -16.97 26.90
N ARG A 402 -1.89 -17.66 25.90
CA ARG A 402 -2.37 -18.96 25.41
C ARG A 402 -1.29 -19.71 24.62
N THR A 403 -1.55 -20.98 24.36
CA THR A 403 -0.86 -21.75 23.30
C THR A 403 -1.89 -22.31 22.33
N PHE A 404 -1.49 -22.51 21.07
CA PHE A 404 -2.31 -23.20 20.07
C PHE A 404 -1.45 -24.02 19.11
N GLY A 405 -2.08 -24.96 18.40
CA GLY A 405 -1.39 -25.98 17.61
C GLY A 405 -1.01 -27.22 18.42
N ALA A 406 -0.73 -28.30 17.71
CA ALA A 406 -0.22 -29.56 18.26
C ALA A 406 0.55 -30.35 17.18
N GLU A 407 1.45 -31.23 17.58
CA GLU A 407 2.11 -32.20 16.68
C GLU A 407 1.06 -33.03 15.93
N GLY A 408 1.06 -32.96 14.60
CA GLY A 408 0.11 -33.69 13.75
C GLY A 408 0.08 -33.22 12.30
N LYS A 409 -0.94 -33.62 11.54
CA LYS A 409 -1.05 -33.43 10.09
C LYS A 409 -2.35 -32.77 9.63
N GLU A 410 -3.35 -32.70 10.51
CA GLU A 410 -4.63 -32.05 10.19
C GLU A 410 -4.48 -30.52 10.11
N ALA A 411 -5.53 -29.83 9.68
CA ALA A 411 -5.57 -28.38 9.70
C ALA A 411 -5.42 -27.87 11.15
N GLY A 412 -4.47 -26.95 11.38
CA GLY A 412 -4.17 -26.39 12.70
C GLY A 412 -3.23 -27.25 13.55
N GLU A 413 -2.91 -28.46 13.11
CA GLU A 413 -1.76 -29.21 13.61
C GLU A 413 -0.48 -28.77 12.86
N LEU A 414 0.69 -28.93 13.50
CA LEU A 414 1.98 -28.48 13.00
C LEU A 414 3.00 -29.64 13.08
N ALA A 415 3.52 -30.08 11.93
CA ALA A 415 4.60 -31.06 11.87
C ALA A 415 5.93 -30.36 11.54
N ARG A 416 6.64 -29.92 12.59
CA ARG A 416 7.92 -29.22 12.48
C ARG A 416 7.78 -27.92 11.67
N ALA A 417 7.00 -27.00 12.22
CA ALA A 417 6.88 -25.65 11.70
C ALA A 417 8.24 -24.92 11.66
N GLN A 418 8.46 -24.07 10.65
CA GLN A 418 9.77 -23.47 10.35
C GLN A 418 9.77 -21.94 10.23
N ALA A 419 8.61 -21.34 9.95
CA ALA A 419 8.47 -19.89 9.77
C ALA A 419 7.06 -19.44 10.11
N ILE A 420 6.96 -18.22 10.63
CA ILE A 420 5.71 -17.48 10.85
C ILE A 420 5.86 -16.09 10.21
N ALA A 421 4.82 -15.58 9.57
CA ALA A 421 4.83 -14.23 8.97
C ALA A 421 3.43 -13.62 9.01
N ALA A 422 3.30 -12.34 9.36
CA ALA A 422 2.03 -11.63 9.25
C ALA A 422 1.61 -11.46 7.79
N ARG A 423 0.30 -11.50 7.56
CA ARG A 423 -0.36 -11.04 6.34
C ARG A 423 -1.02 -9.68 6.57
N ASP A 424 -1.66 -9.55 7.73
CA ASP A 424 -2.29 -8.31 8.20
C ASP A 424 -2.27 -8.29 9.74
N ALA A 425 -2.95 -7.31 10.34
CA ALA A 425 -3.07 -7.13 11.78
C ALA A 425 -3.64 -8.34 12.56
N SER A 426 -4.39 -9.21 11.88
CA SER A 426 -5.18 -10.29 12.45
C SER A 426 -4.94 -11.66 11.81
N THR A 427 -4.30 -11.72 10.64
CA THR A 427 -4.00 -12.98 9.95
C THR A 427 -2.50 -13.17 9.67
N PHE A 428 -2.05 -14.41 9.76
CA PHE A 428 -0.64 -14.79 9.64
C PHE A 428 -0.49 -16.19 9.04
N PHE A 429 0.63 -16.41 8.38
CA PHE A 429 1.01 -17.68 7.78
C PHE A 429 1.95 -18.45 8.72
N ILE A 430 1.82 -19.78 8.78
CA ILE A 430 2.84 -20.68 9.33
C ILE A 430 3.26 -21.69 8.26
N ALA A 431 4.55 -21.82 8.02
CA ALA A 431 5.12 -22.87 7.18
C ALA A 431 5.34 -24.16 7.99
N ASP A 432 4.67 -25.24 7.59
CA ASP A 432 4.70 -26.58 8.18
C ASP A 432 5.64 -27.46 7.33
N GLY A 433 6.85 -27.69 7.87
CA GLY A 433 7.99 -28.16 7.10
C GLY A 433 7.93 -29.63 6.70
N GLU A 434 7.24 -30.48 7.46
CA GLU A 434 7.08 -31.91 7.13
C GLU A 434 5.82 -32.18 6.30
N GLN A 435 4.75 -31.38 6.43
CA GLN A 435 3.60 -31.49 5.53
C GLN A 435 3.76 -30.71 4.21
N ALA A 436 4.90 -30.01 4.02
CA ALA A 436 5.20 -29.25 2.81
C ALA A 436 4.09 -28.25 2.44
N ARG A 437 3.53 -27.58 3.46
CA ARG A 437 2.38 -26.67 3.35
C ARG A 437 2.61 -25.36 4.09
N VAL A 438 1.90 -24.33 3.69
CA VAL A 438 1.73 -23.09 4.45
C VAL A 438 0.26 -23.00 4.89
N GLN A 439 0.01 -22.78 6.17
CA GLN A 439 -1.34 -22.60 6.72
C GLN A 439 -1.57 -21.13 7.04
N LEU A 440 -2.67 -20.57 6.55
CA LEU A 440 -3.15 -19.23 6.92
C LEU A 440 -4.05 -19.34 8.15
N PHE A 441 -3.67 -18.65 9.22
CA PHE A 441 -4.43 -18.53 10.45
C PHE A 441 -5.00 -17.12 10.59
N ALA A 442 -6.12 -17.00 11.31
CA ALA A 442 -6.74 -15.73 11.71
C ALA A 442 -6.99 -15.75 13.22
N THR A 443 -6.65 -14.64 13.88
CA THR A 443 -6.99 -14.38 15.29
C THR A 443 -8.32 -13.61 15.34
N GLY A 444 -9.34 -14.23 15.93
CA GLY A 444 -10.67 -13.65 16.15
C GLY A 444 -10.68 -12.65 17.31
N TYR A 445 -9.94 -11.54 17.18
CA TYR A 445 -9.97 -10.42 18.12
C TYR A 445 -11.42 -9.92 18.29
N ARG A 446 -11.75 -9.44 19.50
CA ARG A 446 -13.02 -8.76 19.79
C ARG A 446 -12.74 -7.26 19.95
N PRO A 447 -13.06 -6.43 18.95
CA PRO A 447 -12.87 -4.99 19.04
C PRO A 447 -13.57 -4.39 20.27
N LYS A 448 -12.96 -3.37 20.87
CA LYS A 448 -13.61 -2.55 21.89
C LYS A 448 -14.69 -1.66 21.26
N PRO A 449 -15.76 -1.30 22.03
CA PRO A 449 -16.79 -0.39 21.54
C PRO A 449 -16.20 0.94 21.03
N PRO A 450 -16.72 1.51 19.93
CA PRO A 450 -16.34 2.84 19.47
C PRO A 450 -16.53 3.89 20.56
N GLN A 451 -15.56 4.79 20.68
CA GLN A 451 -15.58 5.87 21.65
C GLN A 451 -16.07 7.18 21.01
N GLY A 452 -16.62 8.08 21.83
CA GLY A 452 -17.04 9.40 21.37
C GLY A 452 -18.19 9.41 20.37
N VAL A 453 -19.02 8.36 20.33
CA VAL A 453 -20.20 8.28 19.46
C VAL A 453 -21.14 9.46 19.73
N LYS A 454 -21.63 10.09 18.66
CA LYS A 454 -22.57 11.22 18.66
C LYS A 454 -23.62 11.02 17.58
N ALA A 455 -24.82 11.53 17.83
CA ALA A 455 -25.90 11.63 16.86
C ALA A 455 -26.31 13.10 16.69
N ALA A 456 -26.36 13.56 15.45
CA ALA A 456 -26.78 14.90 15.07
C ALA A 456 -28.06 14.84 14.22
N PRO A 457 -29.09 15.66 14.52
CA PRO A 457 -30.27 15.79 13.67
C PRO A 457 -29.89 16.16 12.23
N ALA A 458 -30.49 15.48 11.25
CA ALA A 458 -30.40 15.84 9.83
C ALA A 458 -31.81 15.86 9.21
N VAL A 459 -31.97 16.51 8.06
CA VAL A 459 -33.25 16.49 7.33
C VAL A 459 -33.53 15.06 6.87
N HIS A 460 -34.68 14.51 7.28
CA HIS A 460 -35.09 13.12 6.99
C HIS A 460 -34.05 12.07 7.40
N GLY A 461 -33.24 12.36 8.43
CA GLY A 461 -32.12 11.50 8.79
C GLY A 461 -31.45 11.84 10.13
N VAL A 462 -30.43 11.05 10.46
CA VAL A 462 -29.53 11.29 11.59
C VAL A 462 -28.09 11.05 11.12
N ALA A 463 -27.22 12.03 11.34
CA ALA A 463 -25.79 11.91 11.09
C ALA A 463 -25.08 11.42 12.35
N LEU A 464 -24.40 10.29 12.27
CA LEU A 464 -23.59 9.69 13.33
C LEU A 464 -22.11 9.96 13.08
N SER A 465 -21.35 10.14 14.16
CA SER A 465 -19.89 10.23 14.14
C SER A 465 -19.27 9.66 15.41
N TRP A 466 -18.04 9.16 15.34
CA TRP A 466 -17.30 8.61 16.48
C TRP A 466 -15.77 8.78 16.29
N THR A 467 -14.99 8.37 17.29
CA THR A 467 -13.53 8.39 17.23
C THR A 467 -12.99 7.14 16.53
N ALA A 468 -11.97 7.30 15.69
CA ALA A 468 -11.26 6.19 15.04
C ALA A 468 -10.67 5.23 16.07
N SER A 469 -10.66 3.94 15.75
CA SER A 469 -9.90 2.94 16.51
C SER A 469 -8.40 3.15 16.28
N PRO A 470 -7.55 3.16 17.32
CA PRO A 470 -6.10 3.09 17.13
C PRO A 470 -5.62 1.69 16.72
N LEU A 471 -6.51 0.69 16.80
CA LEU A 471 -6.22 -0.71 16.50
C LEU A 471 -6.48 -0.98 15.01
N ASN A 472 -5.42 -1.33 14.28
CA ASN A 472 -5.40 -1.50 12.82
C ASN A 472 -6.15 -2.75 12.32
N TYR A 473 -6.54 -3.66 13.21
CA TYR A 473 -7.44 -4.78 12.88
C TYR A 473 -8.92 -4.37 12.82
N VAL A 474 -9.29 -3.14 13.19
CA VAL A 474 -10.68 -2.62 13.07
C VAL A 474 -10.85 -1.95 11.70
N GLY A 475 -11.67 -2.55 10.84
CA GLY A 475 -11.83 -2.12 9.44
C GLY A 475 -13.14 -1.43 9.11
N ALA A 476 -14.17 -1.63 9.93
CA ALA A 476 -15.49 -1.05 9.72
C ALA A 476 -16.29 -1.01 11.03
N TYR A 477 -17.49 -0.45 10.97
CA TYR A 477 -18.37 -0.21 12.10
C TYR A 477 -19.81 -0.57 11.76
N ALA A 478 -20.38 -1.54 12.48
CA ALA A 478 -21.78 -1.92 12.35
C ALA A 478 -22.67 -0.91 13.11
N VAL A 479 -23.69 -0.38 12.44
CA VAL A 479 -24.60 0.62 13.00
C VAL A 479 -25.96 -0.01 13.27
N TYR A 480 -26.45 0.18 14.50
CA TYR A 480 -27.72 -0.32 14.98
C TYR A 480 -28.66 0.83 15.34
N ARG A 481 -29.93 0.72 14.95
CA ARG A 481 -31.01 1.67 15.24
C ARG A 481 -32.09 1.02 16.10
N SER A 482 -32.77 1.82 16.91
CA SER A 482 -34.06 1.50 17.50
C SER A 482 -34.93 2.75 17.64
N GLU A 483 -36.24 2.61 17.55
CA GLU A 483 -37.19 3.68 17.93
C GLU A 483 -37.33 3.81 19.45
N GLN A 484 -36.96 2.77 20.21
CA GLN A 484 -37.02 2.75 21.67
C GLN A 484 -35.61 2.66 22.28
N GLU A 485 -35.36 3.33 23.40
CA GLU A 485 -34.04 3.39 24.02
C GLU A 485 -33.46 2.03 24.46
N GLY A 486 -34.33 1.04 24.71
CA GLY A 486 -33.95 -0.33 25.07
C GLY A 486 -33.77 -1.30 23.90
N GLY A 487 -34.26 -0.98 22.70
CA GLY A 487 -34.46 -1.94 21.61
C GLY A 487 -35.95 -2.26 21.36
N PRO A 488 -36.29 -3.13 20.39
CA PRO A 488 -35.39 -4.00 19.62
C PRO A 488 -34.45 -3.22 18.70
N TRP A 489 -33.26 -3.79 18.47
CA TRP A 489 -32.19 -3.17 17.67
C TRP A 489 -32.12 -3.78 16.28
N GLU A 490 -32.24 -2.94 15.25
CA GLU A 490 -32.09 -3.29 13.84
C GLU A 490 -30.70 -2.86 13.36
N ARG A 491 -30.00 -3.72 12.60
CA ARG A 491 -28.74 -3.32 11.94
C ARG A 491 -29.07 -2.54 10.67
N VAL A 492 -28.85 -1.23 10.68
CA VAL A 492 -29.19 -0.35 9.55
C VAL A 492 -28.08 -0.21 8.52
N GLY A 493 -26.83 -0.50 8.88
CA GLY A 493 -25.72 -0.42 7.94
C GLY A 493 -24.37 -0.79 8.53
N VAL A 494 -23.34 -0.60 7.69
CA VAL A 494 -21.93 -0.74 8.05
C VAL A 494 -21.18 0.43 7.43
N SER A 495 -20.39 1.14 8.22
CA SER A 495 -19.50 2.20 7.71
C SER A 495 -18.04 1.76 7.72
N PRO A 496 -17.29 1.92 6.62
CA PRO A 496 -15.84 1.77 6.61
C PRO A 496 -15.11 3.02 7.17
N SER A 497 -15.86 4.04 7.61
CA SER A 497 -15.32 5.31 8.13
C SER A 497 -15.87 5.61 9.53
N THR A 498 -15.42 6.70 10.15
CA THR A 498 -15.86 7.11 11.50
C THR A 498 -17.17 7.91 11.53
N ALA A 499 -17.96 7.84 10.46
CA ALA A 499 -19.25 8.50 10.34
C ALA A 499 -20.26 7.61 9.59
N TYR A 500 -21.55 7.85 9.81
CA TYR A 500 -22.64 7.17 9.09
C TYR A 500 -23.86 8.09 9.01
N ALA A 501 -24.48 8.23 7.85
CA ALA A 501 -25.73 8.95 7.69
C ALA A 501 -26.87 7.94 7.54
N ASP A 502 -27.78 7.90 8.51
CA ASP A 502 -29.04 7.17 8.38
C ASP A 502 -30.08 8.11 7.74
N THR A 503 -30.64 7.73 6.60
CA THR A 503 -31.47 8.59 5.73
C THR A 503 -32.79 7.91 5.37
N GLY A 504 -33.80 8.71 5.02
CA GLY A 504 -35.17 8.21 4.79
C GLY A 504 -35.95 7.96 6.09
N LEU A 505 -35.55 8.60 7.18
CA LEU A 505 -36.19 8.51 8.49
C LEU A 505 -37.44 9.39 8.58
N GLN A 506 -38.42 8.98 9.38
CA GLN A 506 -39.65 9.75 9.57
C GLN A 506 -39.35 11.08 10.30
N PRO A 507 -39.68 12.25 9.70
CA PRO A 507 -39.38 13.54 10.30
C PRO A 507 -40.11 13.78 11.62
N GLY A 508 -39.38 14.27 12.62
CA GLY A 508 -39.88 14.48 13.99
C GLY A 508 -39.80 13.26 14.89
N VAL A 509 -39.52 12.06 14.37
CA VAL A 509 -39.32 10.85 15.18
C VAL A 509 -37.89 10.84 15.75
N LYS A 510 -37.76 10.47 17.04
CA LYS A 510 -36.48 10.34 17.75
C LYS A 510 -35.97 8.90 17.63
N TYR A 511 -34.83 8.74 16.98
CA TYR A 511 -34.17 7.45 16.78
C TYR A 511 -32.97 7.31 17.72
N HIS A 512 -32.79 6.10 18.25
CA HIS A 512 -31.72 5.71 19.17
C HIS A 512 -30.73 4.83 18.42
N TYR A 513 -29.43 4.99 18.69
CA TYR A 513 -28.37 4.32 17.96
C TYR A 513 -27.31 3.71 18.88
N ARG A 514 -26.72 2.62 18.42
CA ARG A 514 -25.48 2.03 18.94
C ARG A 514 -24.58 1.66 17.78
N VAL A 515 -23.26 1.69 18.01
CA VAL A 515 -22.26 1.32 17.01
C VAL A 515 -21.35 0.24 17.58
N ALA A 516 -21.03 -0.79 16.81
CA ALA A 516 -20.02 -1.79 17.14
C ALA A 516 -18.84 -1.70 16.17
N SER A 517 -17.62 -1.76 16.68
CA SER A 517 -16.41 -1.92 15.86
C SER A 517 -16.36 -3.33 15.27
N THR A 518 -15.90 -3.51 14.03
CA THR A 518 -15.82 -4.83 13.38
C THR A 518 -14.42 -5.10 12.83
N THR A 519 -13.94 -6.35 12.93
CA THR A 519 -12.59 -6.72 12.45
C THR A 519 -12.49 -6.79 10.92
N VAL A 520 -11.30 -6.47 10.37
CA VAL A 520 -11.00 -6.55 8.93
C VAL A 520 -11.19 -7.97 8.37
N ALA A 521 -10.58 -8.98 9.01
CA ALA A 521 -10.47 -10.32 8.42
C ALA A 521 -11.65 -11.26 8.68
N GLU A 522 -12.44 -11.02 9.73
CA GLU A 522 -13.54 -11.91 10.17
C GLU A 522 -14.90 -11.20 10.21
N ALA A 523 -14.96 -9.88 9.96
CA ALA A 523 -16.13 -9.03 10.22
C ALA A 523 -16.70 -9.23 11.65
N GLN A 524 -15.85 -9.64 12.59
CA GLN A 524 -16.26 -10.03 13.94
C GLN A 524 -16.60 -8.78 14.73
N GLU A 525 -17.85 -8.72 15.20
CA GLU A 525 -18.36 -7.54 15.87
C GLU A 525 -17.92 -7.50 17.35
N GLY A 526 -17.47 -6.31 17.75
CA GLY A 526 -17.10 -5.99 19.12
C GLY A 526 -18.30 -5.67 20.00
N GLY A 527 -18.02 -5.12 21.18
CA GLY A 527 -19.07 -4.58 22.04
C GLY A 527 -19.77 -3.37 21.42
N LEU A 528 -21.07 -3.21 21.71
CA LEU A 528 -21.84 -2.03 21.31
C LEU A 528 -21.48 -0.81 22.15
N SER A 529 -21.49 0.37 21.52
CA SER A 529 -21.37 1.66 22.20
C SER A 529 -22.55 1.91 23.17
N PRO A 530 -22.42 2.90 24.09
CA PRO A 530 -23.56 3.51 24.74
C PRO A 530 -24.61 4.00 23.72
N VAL A 531 -25.86 4.13 24.17
CA VAL A 531 -26.95 4.66 23.34
C VAL A 531 -26.74 6.16 23.11
N VAL A 532 -26.84 6.60 21.86
CA VAL A 532 -27.01 8.00 21.48
C VAL A 532 -28.33 8.17 20.76
N ALA A 533 -28.89 9.38 20.68
CA ALA A 533 -30.15 9.60 19.99
C ALA A 533 -30.29 11.01 19.43
N ALA A 534 -31.01 11.13 18.32
CA ALA A 534 -31.39 12.39 17.69
C ALA A 534 -32.77 12.25 17.03
N ALA A 535 -33.46 13.37 16.81
CA ALA A 535 -34.69 13.40 16.02
C ALA A 535 -34.40 13.82 14.58
N ALA A 536 -35.04 13.18 13.61
CA ALA A 536 -34.96 13.61 12.21
C ALA A 536 -35.65 14.97 12.04
N LEU A 537 -35.03 15.89 11.30
CA LEU A 537 -35.58 17.22 11.04
C LEU A 537 -36.57 17.19 9.88
N LYS A 538 -37.58 18.06 9.95
CA LYS A 538 -38.43 18.40 8.81
C LYS A 538 -37.69 19.34 7.85
N TYR A 539 -37.99 19.21 6.56
CA TYR A 539 -37.54 20.12 5.52
C TYR A 539 -38.48 21.31 5.37
N THR A 540 -37.93 22.52 5.44
CA THR A 540 -38.60 23.76 4.98
C THR A 540 -37.91 24.21 3.70
N PRO A 541 -38.61 24.33 2.56
CA PRO A 541 -37.99 24.74 1.31
C PRO A 541 -37.73 26.25 1.31
N PRO A 542 -36.66 26.73 0.66
CA PRO A 542 -36.54 28.15 0.33
C PRO A 542 -37.64 28.59 -0.66
N PRO A 543 -37.89 29.90 -0.84
CA PRO A 543 -38.78 30.38 -1.90
C PRO A 543 -38.21 30.00 -3.29
N PRO A 544 -39.04 29.60 -4.27
CA PRO A 544 -38.55 29.20 -5.60
C PRO A 544 -37.68 30.25 -6.30
N ASP A 545 -36.53 29.79 -6.78
CA ASP A 545 -35.53 30.59 -7.50
C ASP A 545 -35.58 30.34 -9.03
N GLU A 546 -34.95 31.24 -9.79
CA GLU A 546 -34.90 31.19 -11.27
C GLU A 546 -36.30 31.11 -11.91
N VAL A 547 -37.27 31.88 -11.40
CA VAL A 547 -38.64 31.88 -11.91
C VAL A 547 -38.73 32.67 -13.21
N LEU A 548 -38.96 31.96 -14.30
CA LEU A 548 -39.16 32.45 -15.65
C LEU A 548 -40.64 32.39 -16.04
N ALA A 549 -41.01 33.20 -17.04
CA ALA A 549 -42.37 33.28 -17.52
C ALA A 549 -42.38 33.38 -19.05
N ASP A 550 -42.36 32.22 -19.68
CA ASP A 550 -42.50 32.12 -21.12
C ASP A 550 -43.93 32.42 -21.53
N ALA A 551 -44.08 33.05 -22.68
CA ALA A 551 -45.35 33.63 -23.06
C ALA A 551 -45.61 33.36 -24.54
N THR A 552 -46.74 32.75 -24.84
CA THR A 552 -47.22 32.43 -26.20
C THR A 552 -48.35 33.41 -26.56
N PRO A 553 -48.93 33.44 -27.77
CA PRO A 553 -50.05 34.34 -28.06
C PRO A 553 -51.28 34.11 -27.18
N SER A 554 -51.43 32.94 -26.55
CA SER A 554 -52.63 32.60 -25.77
C SER A 554 -52.35 31.93 -24.43
N SER A 555 -51.09 31.88 -23.97
CA SER A 555 -50.75 31.29 -22.68
C SER A 555 -49.50 31.88 -22.03
N LEU A 556 -49.45 31.76 -20.71
CA LEU A 556 -48.26 31.96 -19.90
C LEU A 556 -47.84 30.63 -19.32
N HIS A 557 -46.58 30.26 -19.56
CA HIS A 557 -45.91 29.11 -18.97
C HIS A 557 -44.90 29.65 -17.95
N LEU A 558 -45.38 29.80 -16.72
CA LEU A 558 -44.51 30.08 -15.59
C LEU A 558 -43.75 28.80 -15.28
N HIS A 559 -42.44 28.86 -15.23
CA HIS A 559 -41.61 27.72 -14.88
C HIS A 559 -40.40 28.19 -14.07
N TRP A 560 -39.88 27.32 -13.23
CA TRP A 560 -38.77 27.62 -12.34
C TRP A 560 -37.93 26.37 -12.14
N LYS A 561 -36.76 26.57 -11.53
CA LYS A 561 -35.86 25.47 -11.19
C LYS A 561 -36.58 24.45 -10.29
N PRO A 562 -36.64 23.16 -10.65
CA PRO A 562 -37.15 22.13 -9.77
C PRO A 562 -36.38 22.12 -8.44
N MET A 563 -37.09 21.85 -7.36
CA MET A 563 -36.56 21.78 -6.00
C MET A 563 -36.83 20.40 -5.42
N ASP A 564 -35.78 19.78 -4.86
CA ASP A 564 -35.90 18.50 -4.17
C ASP A 564 -36.74 18.63 -2.89
N MET A 565 -37.34 17.50 -2.49
CA MET A 565 -38.16 17.39 -1.26
C MET A 565 -39.38 18.34 -1.21
N VAL A 566 -39.81 18.87 -2.35
CA VAL A 566 -41.06 19.63 -2.54
C VAL A 566 -42.16 18.70 -3.04
N SER A 567 -43.33 18.73 -2.40
CA SER A 567 -44.52 17.97 -2.82
C SER A 567 -45.44 18.74 -3.77
N ALA A 568 -45.49 20.07 -3.60
CA ALA A 568 -46.29 20.95 -4.42
C ALA A 568 -45.72 22.38 -4.42
N TYR A 569 -46.01 23.11 -5.48
CA TYR A 569 -45.87 24.56 -5.57
C TYR A 569 -47.27 25.18 -5.61
N ARG A 570 -47.44 26.33 -4.95
CA ARG A 570 -48.72 27.03 -4.86
C ARG A 570 -48.64 28.40 -5.51
N LEU A 571 -49.56 28.66 -6.43
CA LEU A 571 -49.72 29.95 -7.08
C LEU A 571 -50.86 30.73 -6.44
N TYR A 572 -50.62 32.00 -6.14
CA TYR A 572 -51.56 32.92 -5.53
C TYR A 572 -51.77 34.16 -6.41
N GLU A 573 -53.00 34.64 -6.44
CA GLU A 573 -53.32 36.02 -6.83
C GLU A 573 -53.59 36.82 -5.54
N LYS A 574 -53.23 38.10 -5.52
CA LYS A 574 -53.41 38.98 -4.34
C LYS A 574 -54.71 39.76 -4.48
N ASP A 575 -55.58 39.67 -3.47
CA ASP A 575 -56.86 40.37 -3.37
C ASP A 575 -56.89 41.20 -2.08
N GLY A 576 -56.78 42.53 -2.21
CA GLY A 576 -56.45 43.42 -1.10
C GLY A 576 -55.13 43.00 -0.45
N ASP A 577 -55.12 42.75 0.86
CA ASP A 577 -53.96 42.22 1.59
C ASP A 577 -53.95 40.69 1.77
N LYS A 578 -54.89 39.97 1.14
CA LYS A 578 -54.99 38.52 1.27
C LYS A 578 -54.45 37.81 0.02
N PHE A 579 -53.64 36.78 0.25
CA PHE A 579 -53.25 35.85 -0.81
C PHE A 579 -54.34 34.81 -1.00
N LYS A 580 -54.90 34.75 -2.22
CA LYS A 580 -55.87 33.73 -2.62
C LYS A 580 -55.14 32.70 -3.48
N GLN A 581 -55.12 31.44 -3.05
CA GLN A 581 -54.56 30.35 -3.85
C GLN A 581 -55.42 30.19 -5.10
N VAL A 582 -54.79 30.21 -6.28
CA VAL A 582 -55.46 30.08 -7.58
C VAL A 582 -55.04 28.83 -8.34
N ALA A 583 -53.90 28.24 -8.00
CA ALA A 583 -53.47 26.95 -8.54
C ALA A 583 -52.51 26.23 -7.56
N GLU A 584 -52.41 24.91 -7.72
CA GLU A 584 -51.41 24.05 -7.09
C GLU A 584 -50.85 23.11 -8.16
N SER A 585 -49.54 22.84 -8.15
CA SER A 585 -48.87 21.99 -9.13
C SER A 585 -47.79 21.16 -8.44
N SER A 586 -47.71 19.87 -8.78
CA SER A 586 -46.65 18.97 -8.30
C SER A 586 -45.37 19.02 -9.15
N VAL A 587 -45.38 19.81 -10.23
CA VAL A 587 -44.21 20.05 -11.10
C VAL A 587 -43.80 21.52 -11.01
N SER A 588 -42.55 21.83 -11.38
CA SER A 588 -42.01 23.20 -11.33
C SER A 588 -42.48 24.10 -12.48
N GLU A 589 -43.73 23.94 -12.88
CA GLU A 589 -44.41 24.78 -13.86
C GLU A 589 -45.89 25.01 -13.53
N PHE A 590 -46.41 26.16 -13.98
CA PHE A 590 -47.82 26.47 -14.13
C PHE A 590 -48.08 26.97 -15.55
N ARG A 591 -49.05 26.35 -16.24
CA ARG A 591 -49.59 26.85 -17.50
C ARG A 591 -50.93 27.53 -17.26
N ARG A 592 -51.01 28.81 -17.63
CA ARG A 592 -52.25 29.57 -17.71
C ARG A 592 -52.60 29.70 -19.18
N GLU A 593 -53.54 28.87 -19.61
CA GLU A 593 -54.07 28.82 -20.98
C GLU A 593 -55.26 29.79 -21.17
N LYS A 594 -55.63 30.05 -22.43
CA LYS A 594 -56.73 30.95 -22.82
C LYS A 594 -56.53 32.41 -22.34
N LEU A 595 -55.29 32.84 -22.20
CA LEU A 595 -54.96 34.23 -21.94
C LEU A 595 -55.09 35.05 -23.23
N ALA A 596 -55.31 36.34 -23.09
CA ALA A 596 -55.32 37.25 -24.22
C ALA A 596 -53.88 37.53 -24.69
N SER A 597 -53.68 37.69 -26.00
CA SER A 597 -52.39 38.09 -26.57
C SER A 597 -51.98 39.51 -26.12
N SER A 598 -50.68 39.75 -25.97
CA SER A 598 -50.10 41.03 -25.51
C SER A 598 -50.67 41.57 -24.17
N THR A 599 -51.04 40.71 -23.21
CA THR A 599 -51.66 41.11 -21.93
C THR A 599 -50.76 40.81 -20.73
N ASP A 600 -50.65 41.75 -19.78
CA ASP A 600 -49.80 41.65 -18.58
C ASP A 600 -50.53 40.96 -17.40
N TYR A 601 -49.81 40.13 -16.64
CA TYR A 601 -50.31 39.38 -15.47
C TYR A 601 -49.32 39.42 -14.30
N SER A 602 -49.79 39.17 -13.05
CA SER A 602 -48.94 39.11 -11.84
C SER A 602 -49.40 38.03 -10.87
N TYR A 603 -48.45 37.29 -10.28
CA TYR A 603 -48.69 36.11 -9.42
C TYR A 603 -47.70 36.03 -8.26
N TRP A 604 -48.04 35.27 -7.21
CA TRP A 604 -47.11 34.91 -6.13
C TRP A 604 -46.96 33.40 -6.01
N LEU A 605 -45.74 32.92 -5.77
CA LEU A 605 -45.37 31.51 -5.76
C LEU A 605 -44.67 31.11 -4.46
N SER A 606 -45.05 29.98 -3.88
CA SER A 606 -44.33 29.29 -2.80
C SER A 606 -44.16 27.80 -3.09
N ALA A 607 -43.18 27.17 -2.44
CA ALA A 607 -42.97 25.73 -2.42
C ALA A 607 -43.48 25.14 -1.11
N VAL A 608 -44.01 23.92 -1.15
CA VAL A 608 -44.48 23.14 0.00
C VAL A 608 -43.66 21.86 0.07
N SER A 609 -42.93 21.61 1.16
CA SER A 609 -42.16 20.37 1.29
C SER A 609 -43.06 19.12 1.32
N VAL A 610 -42.46 17.95 1.14
CA VAL A 610 -43.09 16.66 1.43
C VAL A 610 -43.55 16.53 2.90
N ASP A 611 -43.05 17.38 3.80
CA ASP A 611 -43.42 17.43 5.22
C ASP A 611 -44.58 18.40 5.52
N GLY A 612 -45.11 19.06 4.49
CA GLY A 612 -46.19 20.05 4.58
C GLY A 612 -45.78 21.43 5.08
N LEU A 613 -44.47 21.77 5.07
CA LEU A 613 -43.98 23.10 5.43
C LEU A 613 -43.85 23.97 4.18
N GLU A 614 -44.43 25.18 4.22
CA GLU A 614 -44.47 26.10 3.08
C GLU A 614 -43.40 27.20 3.19
N SER A 615 -42.80 27.56 2.06
CA SER A 615 -41.82 28.65 1.94
C SER A 615 -42.43 30.05 2.06
N GLU A 616 -41.55 31.04 2.20
CA GLU A 616 -41.84 32.44 1.82
C GLU A 616 -42.39 32.53 0.38
N LYS A 617 -43.14 33.60 0.06
CA LYS A 617 -43.81 33.80 -1.23
C LYS A 617 -43.08 34.80 -2.12
N ARG A 618 -42.82 34.45 -3.39
CA ARG A 618 -42.16 35.29 -4.40
C ARG A 618 -43.12 35.82 -5.46
N LEU A 619 -43.01 37.11 -5.80
CA LEU A 619 -43.76 37.78 -6.88
C LEU A 619 -43.21 37.43 -8.28
N ILE A 620 -44.10 37.31 -9.27
CA ILE A 620 -43.84 37.03 -10.70
C ILE A 620 -44.71 37.98 -11.55
N GLN A 621 -44.19 38.49 -12.68
CA GLN A 621 -44.94 39.35 -13.63
C GLN A 621 -44.60 38.97 -15.10
N ALA A 622 -45.57 38.94 -16.02
CA ALA A 622 -45.37 38.39 -17.39
C ALA A 622 -46.40 38.82 -18.47
N LYS A 623 -46.08 38.67 -19.79
CA LYS A 623 -46.86 39.15 -20.96
C LYS A 623 -46.73 38.32 -22.27
N THR A 624 -47.83 38.08 -23.02
CA THR A 624 -48.06 37.11 -24.16
C THR A 624 -47.62 37.50 -25.62
N GLN A 625 -47.33 36.52 -26.52
CA GLN A 625 -46.58 36.60 -27.83
C GLN A 625 -47.24 36.02 -29.16
N VAL A 626 -46.56 35.11 -29.96
CA VAL A 626 -46.87 34.48 -31.32
C VAL A 626 -46.13 33.09 -31.55
N ASP A 627 -46.34 32.27 -32.63
CA ASP A 627 -45.70 30.90 -32.92
C ASP A 627 -45.71 30.40 -34.43
N THR A 628 -44.81 29.45 -34.86
CA THR A 628 -44.78 28.64 -36.15
C THR A 628 -43.68 27.50 -36.24
N ARG A 629 -43.92 26.23 -36.71
CA ARG A 629 -42.89 25.10 -36.84
C ARG A 629 -43.09 23.90 -37.87
N PRO A 630 -42.09 22.98 -38.15
CA PRO A 630 -42.04 21.88 -39.18
C PRO A 630 -41.95 20.35 -38.73
N PRO A 631 -41.90 19.29 -39.62
CA PRO A 631 -42.28 17.88 -39.31
C PRO A 631 -41.28 16.79 -38.78
N LEU A 632 -40.02 16.68 -39.21
CA LEU A 632 -38.98 15.88 -38.50
C LEU A 632 -37.85 16.85 -38.22
N GLU A 633 -37.59 17.07 -36.94
CA GLU A 633 -36.74 18.15 -36.48
C GLU A 633 -35.41 17.56 -36.01
N ILE A 634 -34.33 17.98 -36.68
CA ILE A 634 -32.96 17.74 -36.24
C ILE A 634 -32.55 18.95 -35.41
N ASP A 635 -32.49 18.77 -34.10
CA ASP A 635 -32.02 19.78 -33.17
C ASP A 635 -30.65 19.36 -32.65
N ALA A 636 -29.60 20.02 -33.13
CA ALA A 636 -28.23 19.80 -32.68
C ALA A 636 -28.05 20.50 -31.32
N THR A 637 -28.54 19.86 -30.26
CA THR A 637 -28.66 20.45 -28.92
C THR A 637 -27.33 20.83 -28.30
N GLN A 638 -26.24 20.07 -28.55
CA GLN A 638 -24.88 20.43 -28.16
C GLN A 638 -23.85 19.82 -29.14
N LEU A 639 -23.29 20.63 -30.03
CA LEU A 639 -22.07 20.32 -30.78
C LEU A 639 -20.91 21.14 -30.21
N ALA A 640 -19.88 20.47 -29.70
CA ALA A 640 -18.70 21.12 -29.13
C ALA A 640 -17.68 21.47 -30.24
N ASN A 641 -16.92 22.54 -30.01
CA ASN A 641 -15.72 22.81 -30.82
C ASN A 641 -14.64 21.76 -30.52
N VAL A 642 -13.89 21.40 -31.55
CA VAL A 642 -12.92 20.30 -31.50
C VAL A 642 -11.52 20.87 -31.28
N PHE A 643 -10.81 20.36 -30.27
CA PHE A 643 -9.43 20.74 -29.99
C PHE A 643 -8.46 19.73 -30.60
N SER A 644 -7.64 20.17 -31.55
CA SER A 644 -6.80 19.28 -32.36
C SER A 644 -5.77 18.50 -31.54
N ASN A 645 -5.22 19.07 -30.46
CA ASN A 645 -4.33 18.37 -29.52
C ASN A 645 -5.01 17.17 -28.82
N SER A 646 -6.31 17.27 -28.54
CA SER A 646 -7.10 16.31 -27.78
C SER A 646 -7.89 15.34 -28.66
N TYR A 647 -7.53 15.21 -29.95
CA TYR A 647 -8.29 14.47 -30.96
C TYR A 647 -8.63 13.00 -30.58
N LYS A 648 -7.78 12.36 -29.75
CA LYS A 648 -7.94 10.99 -29.26
C LYS A 648 -9.12 10.81 -28.28
N LEU A 649 -9.60 11.88 -27.66
CA LEU A 649 -10.74 11.86 -26.72
C LEU A 649 -12.07 11.59 -27.44
N TYR A 650 -12.26 12.24 -28.59
CA TYR A 650 -13.52 12.25 -29.34
C TYR A 650 -13.90 10.92 -30.01
N GLU A 651 -12.98 9.94 -30.03
CA GLU A 651 -13.26 8.54 -30.38
C GLU A 651 -14.13 7.85 -29.31
N GLN A 652 -13.86 8.16 -28.03
CA GLN A 652 -14.55 7.56 -26.89
C GLN A 652 -15.80 8.36 -26.52
N ASP A 653 -15.66 9.67 -26.33
CA ASP A 653 -16.71 10.51 -25.75
C ASP A 653 -17.60 11.18 -26.82
N GLY A 654 -17.06 11.41 -28.01
CA GLY A 654 -17.73 12.11 -29.12
C GLY A 654 -17.65 13.64 -29.04
N VAL A 655 -18.03 14.30 -30.13
CA VAL A 655 -17.97 15.75 -30.32
C VAL A 655 -19.28 16.48 -29.97
N GLY A 656 -20.26 15.77 -29.41
CA GLY A 656 -21.57 16.32 -29.07
C GLY A 656 -22.71 15.32 -29.16
N THR A 657 -23.93 15.80 -29.02
CA THR A 657 -25.18 15.04 -29.18
C THR A 657 -26.12 15.72 -30.19
N VAL A 658 -26.98 14.91 -30.82
CA VAL A 658 -28.10 15.40 -31.64
C VAL A 658 -29.41 14.87 -31.08
N LYS A 659 -30.40 15.75 -30.95
CA LYS A 659 -31.77 15.44 -30.59
C LYS A 659 -32.61 15.36 -31.85
N LEU A 660 -33.35 14.28 -32.00
CA LEU A 660 -34.27 14.05 -33.12
C LEU A 660 -35.69 14.05 -32.59
N THR A 661 -36.56 14.93 -33.11
CA THR A 661 -37.96 15.04 -32.66
C THR A 661 -38.92 14.74 -33.81
N ASN A 662 -39.83 13.80 -33.57
CA ASN A 662 -40.86 13.41 -34.54
C ASN A 662 -42.09 14.32 -34.39
N ASN A 663 -42.14 15.44 -35.12
CA ASN A 663 -43.29 16.34 -35.17
C ASN A 663 -44.39 15.83 -36.14
N THR A 664 -44.38 14.55 -36.51
CA THR A 664 -45.45 13.90 -37.30
C THR A 664 -46.42 13.11 -36.40
N THR A 665 -47.55 12.70 -36.97
CA THR A 665 -48.58 11.90 -36.29
C THR A 665 -48.36 10.38 -36.44
N SER A 666 -47.17 9.91 -36.86
CA SER A 666 -46.89 8.47 -37.07
C SER A 666 -45.46 8.09 -36.63
N PRO A 667 -45.25 6.87 -36.10
CA PRO A 667 -43.94 6.44 -35.59
C PRO A 667 -42.92 6.26 -36.73
N LEU A 668 -41.66 6.62 -36.46
CA LEU A 668 -40.53 6.43 -37.37
C LEU A 668 -39.69 5.24 -36.91
N THR A 669 -39.30 4.35 -37.84
CA THR A 669 -38.51 3.15 -37.52
C THR A 669 -37.18 3.14 -38.26
N ASN A 670 -36.19 2.46 -37.68
CA ASN A 670 -34.83 2.32 -38.22
C ASN A 670 -34.20 3.67 -38.61
N VAL A 671 -34.32 4.68 -37.73
CA VAL A 671 -33.76 6.00 -37.98
C VAL A 671 -32.23 5.91 -37.92
N LYS A 672 -31.58 6.15 -39.05
CA LYS A 672 -30.12 6.14 -39.19
C LYS A 672 -29.60 7.57 -39.04
N VAL A 673 -28.62 7.75 -38.15
CA VAL A 673 -27.85 8.98 -37.96
C VAL A 673 -26.44 8.76 -38.51
N SER A 674 -26.00 9.67 -39.38
CA SER A 674 -24.64 9.70 -39.94
C SER A 674 -23.97 11.03 -39.60
N PHE A 675 -22.71 10.96 -39.18
CA PHE A 675 -21.89 12.12 -38.83
C PHE A 675 -20.55 12.08 -39.55
N VAL A 676 -20.14 13.19 -40.16
CA VAL A 676 -18.80 13.34 -40.74
C VAL A 676 -18.31 14.78 -40.67
N LEU A 677 -17.04 14.92 -40.32
CA LEU A 677 -16.26 16.14 -40.49
C LEU A 677 -15.40 15.97 -41.74
N ASN A 678 -15.79 16.69 -42.80
CA ASN A 678 -15.09 16.64 -44.09
C ASN A 678 -13.59 16.95 -43.89
N THR A 679 -12.73 16.30 -44.69
CA THR A 679 -11.25 16.43 -44.67
C THR A 679 -10.53 15.76 -43.48
N PHE A 680 -11.12 15.74 -42.29
CA PHE A 680 -10.47 15.29 -41.04
C PHE A 680 -10.89 13.88 -40.57
N MET A 681 -11.97 13.33 -41.12
CA MET A 681 -12.37 11.94 -40.93
C MET A 681 -12.28 11.20 -42.26
N ASP A 682 -11.69 10.00 -42.27
CA ASP A 682 -11.57 9.19 -43.48
C ASP A 682 -12.89 8.48 -43.85
N PHE A 683 -13.76 8.25 -42.85
CA PHE A 683 -15.07 7.63 -42.99
C PHE A 683 -16.11 8.30 -42.06
N PRO A 684 -17.39 8.37 -42.45
CA PRO A 684 -18.47 8.79 -41.54
C PRO A 684 -18.67 7.79 -40.40
N THR A 685 -19.10 8.28 -39.24
CA THR A 685 -19.60 7.44 -38.14
C THR A 685 -21.12 7.30 -38.23
N GLU A 686 -21.62 6.10 -37.94
CA GLU A 686 -23.06 5.77 -38.06
C GLU A 686 -23.64 5.22 -36.76
N GLN A 687 -24.85 5.65 -36.40
CA GLN A 687 -25.65 5.08 -35.32
C GLN A 687 -27.11 4.89 -35.76
N ARG A 688 -27.85 4.02 -35.07
CA ARG A 688 -29.21 3.61 -35.44
C ARG A 688 -30.14 3.59 -34.24
N LEU A 689 -31.31 4.20 -34.38
CA LEU A 689 -32.44 4.07 -33.46
C LEU A 689 -33.48 3.13 -34.06
N ALA A 690 -33.96 2.16 -33.28
CA ALA A 690 -34.95 1.19 -33.75
C ALA A 690 -36.33 1.83 -34.03
N LEU A 691 -36.75 2.77 -33.17
CA LEU A 691 -38.10 3.34 -33.13
C LEU A 691 -38.08 4.76 -32.51
N LEU A 692 -38.89 5.67 -33.03
CA LEU A 692 -39.14 7.02 -32.52
C LEU A 692 -40.63 7.39 -32.69
N GLU A 693 -41.36 7.44 -31.58
CA GLU A 693 -42.82 7.64 -31.54
C GLU A 693 -43.28 9.06 -31.91
N PRO A 694 -44.56 9.29 -32.29
CA PRO A 694 -45.12 10.62 -32.53
C PRO A 694 -44.94 11.56 -31.33
N GLY A 695 -44.45 12.78 -31.59
CA GLY A 695 -44.15 13.78 -30.55
C GLY A 695 -42.98 13.45 -29.62
N ALA A 696 -42.35 12.29 -29.76
CA ALA A 696 -41.20 11.90 -28.95
C ALA A 696 -39.89 12.47 -29.51
N SER A 697 -38.91 12.64 -28.62
CA SER A 697 -37.52 12.97 -28.96
C SER A 697 -36.57 11.86 -28.50
N ALA A 698 -35.46 11.67 -29.22
CA ALA A 698 -34.34 10.83 -28.79
C ALA A 698 -33.01 11.54 -29.02
N GLU A 699 -32.04 11.33 -28.12
CA GLU A 699 -30.69 11.88 -28.24
C GLU A 699 -29.68 10.81 -28.68
N VAL A 700 -28.75 11.19 -29.56
CA VAL A 700 -27.73 10.30 -30.14
C VAL A 700 -26.35 10.98 -30.04
N PRO A 701 -25.33 10.34 -29.44
CA PRO A 701 -23.99 10.89 -29.35
C PRO A 701 -23.26 10.83 -30.70
N LEU A 702 -22.41 11.82 -31.00
CA LEU A 702 -21.74 11.98 -32.29
C LEU A 702 -20.25 11.67 -32.14
N LYS A 703 -19.84 10.42 -32.38
CA LYS A 703 -18.43 9.99 -32.27
C LYS A 703 -17.60 10.43 -33.48
N ALA A 704 -16.33 10.77 -33.26
CA ALA A 704 -15.42 11.17 -34.34
C ALA A 704 -14.07 10.44 -34.24
N VAL A 705 -13.63 9.85 -35.35
CA VAL A 705 -12.30 9.22 -35.47
C VAL A 705 -11.49 10.06 -36.46
N PHE A 706 -10.56 10.86 -35.94
CA PHE A 706 -9.80 11.81 -36.72
C PHE A 706 -8.53 11.20 -37.32
N ASN A 707 -8.23 11.55 -38.57
CA ASN A 707 -6.95 11.29 -39.20
C ASN A 707 -5.89 12.32 -38.76
N ASN A 708 -4.61 12.03 -38.99
CA ASN A 708 -3.50 12.87 -38.53
C ASN A 708 -3.48 14.29 -39.14
N ARG A 709 -4.31 14.60 -40.16
CA ARG A 709 -4.38 15.96 -40.72
C ARG A 709 -4.93 16.97 -39.72
N ILE A 710 -5.66 16.54 -38.69
CA ILE A 710 -6.11 17.44 -37.62
C ILE A 710 -4.94 18.13 -36.91
N LEU A 711 -3.79 17.47 -36.79
CA LEU A 711 -2.54 18.04 -36.23
C LEU A 711 -1.73 18.87 -37.25
N SER A 712 -2.24 19.07 -38.47
CA SER A 712 -1.63 19.95 -39.49
C SER A 712 -2.28 21.33 -39.57
N LEU A 713 -3.37 21.55 -38.81
CA LEU A 713 -3.99 22.86 -38.67
C LEU A 713 -3.04 23.84 -37.97
N THR A 714 -3.01 25.07 -38.47
CA THR A 714 -2.23 26.21 -37.94
C THR A 714 -3.11 27.40 -37.56
N GLU A 715 -4.41 27.34 -37.89
CA GLU A 715 -5.41 28.39 -37.66
C GLU A 715 -6.76 27.75 -37.29
N ASP A 716 -7.56 28.47 -36.49
CA ASP A 716 -8.88 28.03 -36.05
C ASP A 716 -9.83 27.89 -37.26
N THR A 717 -10.11 26.65 -37.66
CA THR A 717 -10.72 26.35 -38.95
C THR A 717 -12.20 25.99 -38.76
N PRO A 718 -13.15 26.78 -39.32
CA PRO A 718 -14.54 26.38 -39.36
C PRO A 718 -14.73 25.22 -40.34
N VAL A 719 -15.12 24.06 -39.84
CA VAL A 719 -15.36 22.85 -40.63
C VAL A 719 -16.85 22.54 -40.67
N GLN A 720 -17.33 22.15 -41.85
CA GLN A 720 -18.70 21.67 -42.02
C GLN A 720 -18.84 20.27 -41.43
N ALA A 721 -19.52 20.20 -40.28
CA ALA A 721 -20.08 18.99 -39.73
C ALA A 721 -21.37 18.66 -40.50
N LYS A 722 -21.36 17.56 -41.24
CA LYS A 722 -22.55 17.08 -41.94
C LYS A 722 -23.29 16.09 -41.05
N LEU A 723 -24.47 16.48 -40.59
CA LEU A 723 -25.42 15.59 -39.90
C LEU A 723 -26.48 15.15 -40.91
N GLU A 724 -26.73 13.85 -40.98
CA GLU A 724 -27.83 13.29 -41.76
C GLU A 724 -28.63 12.31 -40.90
N ALA A 725 -29.90 12.62 -40.68
CA ALA A 725 -30.89 11.70 -40.12
C ALA A 725 -31.79 11.20 -41.26
N SER A 726 -31.97 9.89 -41.37
CA SER A 726 -32.80 9.29 -42.41
C SER A 726 -33.71 8.22 -41.84
N TYR A 727 -34.94 8.18 -42.34
CA TYR A 727 -35.93 7.14 -42.03
C TYR A 727 -36.66 6.71 -43.29
N PHE A 728 -37.30 5.55 -43.26
CA PHE A 728 -38.09 5.04 -44.39
C PHE A 728 -39.57 5.33 -44.19
N ALA A 729 -40.22 5.90 -45.20
CA ALA A 729 -41.67 6.02 -45.30
C ALA A 729 -42.12 5.75 -46.74
N GLU A 730 -43.20 4.99 -46.91
CA GLU A 730 -43.78 4.65 -48.24
C GLU A 730 -42.75 4.00 -49.20
N GLY A 731 -41.79 3.25 -48.65
CA GLY A 731 -40.73 2.60 -49.43
C GLY A 731 -39.58 3.52 -49.89
N GLN A 732 -39.60 4.81 -49.54
CA GLN A 732 -38.54 5.76 -49.85
C GLN A 732 -37.81 6.24 -48.59
N ALA A 733 -36.50 6.41 -48.68
CA ALA A 733 -35.69 7.02 -47.62
C ALA A 733 -35.90 8.54 -47.62
N LYS A 734 -36.56 9.06 -46.58
CA LYS A 734 -36.67 10.49 -46.33
C LYS A 734 -35.45 10.92 -45.49
N THR A 735 -34.53 11.62 -46.13
CA THR A 735 -33.30 12.12 -45.50
C THR A 735 -33.45 13.60 -45.17
N PHE A 736 -33.16 13.93 -43.92
CA PHE A 736 -33.08 15.28 -43.41
C PHE A 736 -31.60 15.53 -43.13
N SER A 737 -31.02 16.52 -43.82
CA SER A 737 -29.63 16.92 -43.60
C SER A 737 -29.59 18.27 -42.93
N GLN A 738 -28.70 18.39 -41.95
CA GLN A 738 -28.35 19.63 -41.33
C GLN A 738 -26.83 19.77 -41.40
N VAL A 739 -26.36 20.80 -42.11
CA VAL A 739 -24.95 21.19 -42.04
C VAL A 739 -24.82 22.18 -40.90
N ARG A 740 -23.94 21.86 -39.95
CA ARG A 740 -23.51 22.78 -38.90
C ARG A 740 -22.03 23.10 -39.12
N THR A 741 -21.65 24.34 -38.86
CA THR A 741 -20.24 24.71 -38.78
C THR A 741 -19.80 24.49 -37.34
N ILE A 742 -18.76 23.69 -37.14
CA ILE A 742 -18.04 23.64 -35.85
C ILE A 742 -16.63 24.18 -36.08
N SER A 743 -16.05 24.84 -35.07
CA SER A 743 -14.64 25.22 -35.15
C SER A 743 -13.77 24.05 -34.73
N ILE A 744 -12.83 23.65 -35.58
CA ILE A 744 -11.67 22.87 -35.16
C ILE A 744 -10.58 23.88 -34.80
N TYR A 745 -10.27 23.97 -33.52
CA TYR A 745 -9.23 24.85 -33.02
C TYR A 745 -7.83 24.34 -33.44
N ASP A 746 -6.92 25.28 -33.69
CA ASP A 746 -5.53 25.02 -34.03
C ASP A 746 -4.83 24.09 -33.00
N LYS A 747 -3.75 23.40 -33.41
CA LYS A 747 -3.07 22.41 -32.58
C LYS A 747 -2.43 22.97 -31.31
N HIS A 748 -2.20 24.28 -31.23
CA HIS A 748 -1.64 24.99 -30.07
C HIS A 748 -2.73 25.48 -29.11
N ARG A 749 -4.00 25.50 -29.53
CA ARG A 749 -5.10 26.06 -28.74
C ARG A 749 -5.46 25.19 -27.54
N MET A 750 -5.59 25.80 -26.36
CA MET A 750 -6.09 25.13 -25.15
C MET A 750 -7.08 26.00 -24.37
N SER A 751 -8.07 25.39 -23.73
CA SER A 751 -8.91 26.00 -22.71
C SER A 751 -8.54 25.45 -21.32
N TRP A 752 -8.59 26.30 -20.29
CA TRP A 752 -8.30 25.92 -18.90
C TRP A 752 -9.54 25.42 -18.14
N ASP A 753 -10.63 25.08 -18.85
CA ASP A 753 -11.82 24.40 -18.33
C ASP A 753 -11.49 23.01 -17.78
N GLU A 754 -10.57 22.32 -18.44
CA GLU A 754 -10.02 21.05 -18.00
C GLU A 754 -8.48 21.11 -18.01
N PRO A 755 -7.83 21.47 -16.88
CA PRO A 755 -6.37 21.54 -16.77
C PRO A 755 -5.65 20.24 -17.21
N GLY A 756 -6.36 19.11 -17.12
CA GLY A 756 -5.99 17.81 -17.70
C GLY A 756 -5.39 17.89 -19.11
N ARG A 757 -5.96 18.73 -19.98
CA ARG A 757 -5.55 18.89 -21.38
C ARG A 757 -4.11 19.32 -21.58
N TYR A 758 -3.54 20.05 -20.63
CA TYR A 758 -2.15 20.52 -20.73
C TYR A 758 -1.17 19.36 -20.88
N ALA A 759 -1.49 18.20 -20.29
CA ALA A 759 -0.69 16.99 -20.42
C ALA A 759 -0.54 16.50 -21.88
N ALA A 760 -1.46 16.83 -22.79
CA ALA A 760 -1.36 16.47 -24.22
C ALA A 760 -0.17 17.18 -24.92
N PHE A 761 0.24 18.36 -24.44
CA PHE A 761 1.38 19.13 -24.96
C PHE A 761 2.72 18.61 -24.45
N ILE A 762 2.74 17.94 -23.29
CA ILE A 762 3.94 17.40 -22.69
C ILE A 762 4.30 16.08 -23.41
N THR A 763 5.26 16.16 -24.32
CA THR A 763 5.62 15.06 -25.24
C THR A 763 7.00 14.43 -24.93
N PRO A 764 7.19 13.72 -23.81
CA PRO A 764 8.51 13.19 -23.40
C PRO A 764 9.04 12.04 -24.27
N LYS A 765 8.18 11.47 -25.12
CA LYS A 765 8.52 10.42 -26.09
C LYS A 765 8.82 10.95 -27.50
N ASP A 766 8.83 12.27 -27.66
CA ASP A 766 9.25 12.94 -28.90
C ASP A 766 10.73 12.63 -29.19
N PRO A 767 11.08 12.02 -30.34
CA PRO A 767 12.47 11.71 -30.69
C PRO A 767 13.42 12.91 -30.60
N LEU A 768 12.95 14.13 -30.89
CA LEU A 768 13.78 15.34 -30.80
C LEU A 768 14.14 15.69 -29.35
N ILE A 769 13.16 15.59 -28.44
CA ILE A 769 13.37 15.81 -27.00
C ILE A 769 14.26 14.71 -26.42
N VAL A 770 13.96 13.44 -26.72
CA VAL A 770 14.72 12.28 -26.25
C VAL A 770 16.19 12.34 -26.70
N ASN A 771 16.46 12.74 -27.95
CA ASN A 771 17.83 12.85 -28.46
C ASN A 771 18.56 14.04 -27.83
N PHE A 772 17.90 15.19 -27.69
CA PHE A 772 18.44 16.36 -27.01
C PHE A 772 18.83 16.05 -25.56
N THR A 773 17.91 15.52 -24.75
CA THR A 773 18.17 15.28 -23.32
C THR A 773 19.21 14.22 -23.08
N ARG A 774 19.26 13.17 -23.92
CA ARG A 774 20.35 12.17 -23.88
C ARG A 774 21.70 12.76 -24.25
N SER A 775 21.76 13.69 -25.21
CA SER A 775 23.00 14.41 -25.54
C SER A 775 23.51 15.18 -24.32
N VAL A 776 22.64 15.94 -23.64
CA VAL A 776 23.01 16.65 -22.41
C VAL A 776 23.43 15.68 -21.31
N ALA A 777 22.64 14.64 -21.04
CA ALA A 777 22.98 13.64 -20.01
C ALA A 777 24.33 12.95 -20.28
N SER A 778 24.72 12.79 -21.55
CA SER A 778 26.01 12.19 -21.92
C SER A 778 27.22 13.09 -21.65
N GLU A 779 27.11 14.40 -21.89
CA GLU A 779 28.15 15.41 -21.57
C GLU A 779 28.43 15.52 -20.05
N PHE A 780 27.42 15.21 -19.24
CA PHE A 780 27.52 15.15 -17.78
C PHE A 780 27.63 13.71 -17.25
N GLY A 781 27.91 12.72 -18.12
CA GLY A 781 27.65 11.28 -17.95
C GLY A 781 28.35 10.51 -16.82
N ALA A 782 29.14 11.17 -15.97
CA ALA A 782 29.56 10.62 -14.67
C ALA A 782 28.47 10.74 -13.60
N VAL A 783 27.53 11.68 -13.76
CA VAL A 783 26.54 12.05 -12.75
C VAL A 783 25.20 11.37 -13.03
N LYS A 784 24.77 10.50 -12.12
CA LYS A 784 23.47 9.78 -12.19
C LYS A 784 22.41 10.36 -11.25
N GLU A 785 22.65 11.56 -10.72
CA GLU A 785 21.80 12.15 -9.68
C GLU A 785 20.74 13.08 -10.32
N PRO A 786 19.44 12.94 -9.99
CA PRO A 786 18.37 13.67 -10.67
C PRO A 786 18.48 15.20 -10.61
N THR A 787 18.90 15.75 -9.47
CA THR A 787 19.04 17.20 -9.25
C THR A 787 20.12 17.81 -10.14
N LEU A 788 21.25 17.12 -10.29
CA LEU A 788 22.38 17.58 -11.11
C LEU A 788 22.09 17.42 -12.61
N ILE A 789 21.40 16.35 -13.02
CA ILE A 789 20.94 16.19 -14.41
C ILE A 789 19.91 17.29 -14.75
N ALA A 790 18.99 17.58 -13.84
CA ALA A 790 18.03 18.66 -13.97
C ALA A 790 18.72 20.03 -14.12
N ALA A 791 19.66 20.36 -13.23
CA ALA A 791 20.45 21.59 -13.31
C ALA A 791 21.21 21.72 -14.64
N ALA A 792 21.84 20.65 -15.10
CA ALA A 792 22.54 20.60 -16.38
C ALA A 792 21.61 20.83 -17.59
N LEU A 793 20.41 20.24 -17.59
CA LEU A 793 19.38 20.48 -18.61
C LEU A 793 18.93 21.96 -18.62
N PHE A 794 18.57 22.50 -17.45
CA PHE A 794 18.09 23.88 -17.32
C PHE A 794 19.14 24.90 -17.79
N GLN A 795 20.39 24.73 -17.35
CA GLN A 795 21.51 25.57 -17.78
C GLN A 795 21.81 25.40 -19.27
N THR A 796 21.70 24.19 -19.83
CA THR A 796 21.89 23.96 -21.27
C THR A 796 20.86 24.68 -22.13
N LEU A 797 19.57 24.66 -21.73
CA LEU A 797 18.53 25.49 -22.36
C LEU A 797 18.92 26.98 -22.30
N GLY A 798 19.46 27.42 -21.17
CA GLY A 798 20.08 28.73 -21.03
C GLY A 798 21.20 29.00 -22.06
N VAL A 799 22.18 28.11 -22.20
CA VAL A 799 23.30 28.24 -23.17
C VAL A 799 22.79 28.31 -24.61
N LEU A 800 21.83 27.46 -24.99
CA LEU A 800 21.16 27.52 -26.30
C LEU A 800 20.51 28.88 -26.58
N GLY A 801 20.28 29.69 -25.55
CA GLY A 801 19.73 31.04 -25.65
C GLY A 801 18.22 31.07 -25.54
N LEU A 802 17.60 30.11 -24.83
CA LEU A 802 16.18 30.22 -24.51
C LEU A 802 15.91 31.45 -23.65
N THR A 803 14.83 32.16 -23.98
CA THR A 803 14.35 33.33 -23.23
C THR A 803 12.85 33.21 -22.93
N TYR A 804 12.46 33.66 -21.73
CA TYR A 804 11.06 33.92 -21.43
C TYR A 804 10.56 35.12 -22.22
N VAL A 805 9.45 34.93 -22.94
CA VAL A 805 8.73 35.96 -23.70
C VAL A 805 7.25 35.80 -23.40
N GLN A 806 6.71 36.69 -22.56
CA GLN A 806 5.28 36.71 -22.23
C GLN A 806 4.44 36.97 -23.50
N ASP A 807 3.40 36.17 -23.75
CA ASP A 807 2.48 36.45 -24.87
C ASP A 807 1.85 37.84 -24.71
N PRO A 808 2.00 38.75 -25.70
CA PRO A 808 1.31 40.05 -25.68
C PRO A 808 -0.22 39.93 -25.80
N THR A 809 -0.74 38.79 -26.26
CA THR A 809 -2.14 38.57 -26.62
C THR A 809 -2.94 38.00 -25.45
N ASN A 810 -2.62 36.79 -25.01
CA ASN A 810 -3.33 35.98 -24.01
C ASN A 810 -2.36 35.42 -22.94
N PRO A 811 -1.61 36.24 -22.20
CA PRO A 811 -0.67 35.70 -21.20
C PRO A 811 -1.42 34.93 -20.10
N TYR A 812 -0.89 33.76 -19.70
CA TYR A 812 -1.46 32.86 -18.66
C TYR A 812 -2.08 33.59 -17.45
N GLN A 813 -1.40 34.63 -16.96
CA GLN A 813 -1.83 35.56 -15.90
C GLN A 813 -3.26 36.12 -16.04
N LYS A 814 -3.80 36.20 -17.27
CA LYS A 814 -5.14 36.69 -17.61
C LYS A 814 -6.10 35.57 -18.01
N THR A 815 -5.61 34.46 -18.54
CA THR A 815 -6.42 33.35 -19.08
C THR A 815 -6.77 32.31 -18.02
N SER A 816 -5.87 32.02 -17.07
CA SER A 816 -6.04 30.96 -16.06
C SER A 816 -7.28 31.12 -15.18
N ASN A 817 -7.76 32.36 -15.00
CA ASN A 817 -8.93 32.69 -14.18
C ASN A 817 -10.21 32.91 -15.02
N ASN A 818 -10.13 32.78 -16.35
CA ASN A 818 -11.25 32.97 -17.26
C ASN A 818 -11.36 31.80 -18.24
N VAL A 819 -12.18 30.83 -17.84
CA VAL A 819 -12.51 29.57 -18.53
C VAL A 819 -12.96 29.76 -20.00
N SER A 820 -13.38 30.96 -20.39
CA SER A 820 -13.80 31.29 -21.76
C SER A 820 -12.70 31.74 -22.72
N ILE A 821 -11.46 31.93 -22.25
CA ILE A 821 -10.32 32.34 -23.10
C ILE A 821 -9.53 31.10 -23.55
N VAL A 822 -9.24 31.05 -24.85
CA VAL A 822 -8.42 29.98 -25.45
C VAL A 822 -6.97 30.46 -25.56
N ASP A 823 -6.09 29.76 -24.85
CA ASP A 823 -4.65 29.96 -24.79
C ASP A 823 -3.92 29.45 -26.04
N TYR A 824 -2.62 29.76 -26.18
CA TYR A 824 -1.76 29.28 -27.26
C TYR A 824 -0.47 28.65 -26.70
N ILE A 825 -0.39 27.32 -26.74
CA ILE A 825 0.68 26.53 -26.12
C ILE A 825 1.57 25.90 -27.20
N GLN A 826 2.87 26.17 -27.15
CA GLN A 826 3.86 25.58 -28.04
C GLN A 826 4.23 24.16 -27.58
N TYR A 827 4.45 23.24 -28.54
CA TYR A 827 5.01 21.94 -28.17
C TYR A 827 6.50 22.07 -27.78
N PRO A 828 7.03 21.24 -26.86
CA PRO A 828 8.43 21.26 -26.44
C PRO A 828 9.46 21.46 -27.56
N ARG A 829 9.32 20.74 -28.69
CA ARG A 829 10.22 20.85 -29.85
C ARG A 829 10.17 22.24 -30.52
N GLU A 830 9.04 22.93 -30.47
CA GLU A 830 8.83 24.26 -31.06
C GLU A 830 9.42 25.33 -30.16
N THR A 831 9.18 25.26 -28.85
CA THR A 831 9.83 26.11 -27.83
C THR A 831 11.36 26.00 -27.92
N LEU A 832 11.89 24.77 -28.04
CA LEU A 832 13.31 24.50 -28.19
C LEU A 832 13.88 25.04 -29.51
N ARG A 833 13.12 24.98 -30.61
CA ARG A 833 13.50 25.50 -31.94
C ARG A 833 13.50 27.02 -32.01
N ARG A 834 12.41 27.64 -31.55
CA ARG A 834 12.22 29.11 -31.51
C ARG A 834 13.13 29.77 -30.49
N ARG A 835 13.55 29.01 -29.45
CA ARG A 835 14.34 29.47 -28.30
C ARG A 835 13.59 30.53 -27.47
N SER A 836 12.27 30.47 -27.46
CA SER A 836 11.42 31.41 -26.73
C SER A 836 10.07 30.80 -26.44
N GLY A 837 9.53 31.10 -25.27
CA GLY A 837 8.17 30.79 -24.87
C GLY A 837 7.79 31.52 -23.59
N ASP A 838 6.53 31.45 -23.19
CA ASP A 838 6.05 32.02 -21.94
C ASP A 838 6.10 31.00 -20.78
N CYS A 839 5.15 31.04 -19.84
CA CYS A 839 5.22 30.25 -18.62
C CYS A 839 5.03 28.76 -18.91
N ASP A 840 3.92 28.41 -19.54
CA ASP A 840 3.54 27.04 -19.87
C ASP A 840 4.40 26.46 -21.00
N ASP A 841 4.81 27.24 -22.01
CA ASP A 841 5.78 26.78 -23.00
C ASP A 841 7.08 26.23 -22.38
N LEU A 842 7.62 26.97 -21.40
CA LEU A 842 8.90 26.64 -20.75
C LEU A 842 8.73 25.52 -19.72
N VAL A 843 7.61 25.52 -18.97
CA VAL A 843 7.25 24.41 -18.08
C VAL A 843 7.07 23.12 -18.88
N GLY A 844 6.36 23.15 -20.01
CA GLY A 844 6.09 22.00 -20.86
C GLY A 844 7.36 21.41 -21.47
N LEU A 845 8.27 22.27 -21.99
CA LEU A 845 9.57 21.84 -22.49
C LEU A 845 10.44 21.20 -21.40
N TYR A 846 10.59 21.86 -20.25
CA TYR A 846 11.48 21.35 -19.20
C TYR A 846 10.91 20.09 -18.54
N THR A 847 9.59 20.03 -18.35
CA THR A 847 8.87 18.82 -17.90
C THR A 847 9.06 17.65 -18.87
N ALA A 848 8.79 17.84 -20.17
CA ALA A 848 8.99 16.79 -21.17
C ALA A 848 10.46 16.33 -21.24
N SER A 849 11.41 17.24 -21.00
CA SER A 849 12.84 16.93 -20.94
C SER A 849 13.18 16.04 -19.74
N LEU A 850 12.75 16.38 -18.53
CA LEU A 850 13.01 15.59 -17.31
C LEU A 850 12.36 14.19 -17.38
N GLU A 851 11.10 14.13 -17.81
CA GLU A 851 10.36 12.87 -17.95
C GLU A 851 10.98 11.94 -19.03
N SER A 852 11.58 12.50 -20.08
CA SER A 852 12.30 11.69 -21.09
C SER A 852 13.53 10.96 -20.54
N LEU A 853 14.07 11.42 -19.40
CA LEU A 853 15.17 10.79 -18.66
C LEU A 853 14.68 9.97 -17.45
N GLY A 854 13.36 9.88 -17.21
CA GLY A 854 12.78 9.17 -16.07
C GLY A 854 12.86 9.96 -14.74
N ILE A 855 13.09 11.28 -14.79
CA ILE A 855 12.99 12.14 -13.61
C ILE A 855 11.54 12.61 -13.50
N SER A 856 10.79 12.00 -12.59
CA SER A 856 9.37 12.33 -12.39
C SER A 856 9.16 13.77 -11.92
N THR A 857 8.09 14.37 -12.43
CA THR A 857 7.72 15.77 -12.24
C THR A 857 6.27 15.92 -11.80
N ARG A 858 5.95 17.11 -11.27
CA ARG A 858 4.59 17.61 -11.09
C ARG A 858 4.53 19.03 -11.63
N VAL A 859 3.42 19.41 -12.26
CA VAL A 859 3.16 20.81 -12.60
C VAL A 859 2.54 21.48 -11.38
N LEU A 860 2.91 22.71 -11.11
CA LEU A 860 2.42 23.51 -10.01
C LEU A 860 1.62 24.68 -10.58
N LEU A 861 0.30 24.60 -10.43
CA LEU A 861 -0.60 25.70 -10.77
C LEU A 861 -0.66 26.62 -9.55
N VAL A 862 -0.32 27.89 -9.74
CA VAL A 862 -0.47 28.93 -8.71
C VAL A 862 -1.30 30.08 -9.26
N PRO A 863 -1.92 30.95 -8.42
CA PRO A 863 -2.78 32.01 -8.91
C PRO A 863 -2.08 32.95 -9.90
N GLY A 864 -2.44 32.86 -11.18
CA GLY A 864 -1.86 33.63 -12.28
C GLY A 864 -0.44 33.24 -12.71
N HIS A 865 0.13 32.13 -12.24
CA HIS A 865 1.44 31.66 -12.73
C HIS A 865 1.56 30.13 -12.75
N MET A 866 2.52 29.59 -13.51
CA MET A 866 2.81 28.15 -13.58
C MET A 866 4.30 27.89 -13.41
N LEU A 867 4.62 26.87 -12.62
CA LEU A 867 5.96 26.32 -12.50
C LEU A 867 5.88 24.77 -12.45
N LEU A 868 7.00 24.09 -12.27
CA LEU A 868 7.03 22.65 -12.01
C LEU A 868 7.82 22.33 -10.74
N MET A 869 7.72 21.09 -10.27
CA MET A 869 8.71 20.50 -9.37
C MET A 869 9.15 19.12 -9.85
N LEU A 870 10.41 18.76 -9.55
CA LEU A 870 11.04 17.50 -9.93
C LEU A 870 11.43 16.67 -8.70
N ASN A 871 11.33 15.34 -8.81
CA ASN A 871 11.66 14.42 -7.73
C ASN A 871 13.18 14.23 -7.63
N THR A 872 13.74 14.38 -6.43
CA THR A 872 15.19 14.25 -6.18
C THR A 872 15.66 12.80 -6.00
N GLY A 873 14.73 11.87 -5.76
CA GLY A 873 15.05 10.52 -5.30
C GLY A 873 15.62 10.48 -3.86
N VAL A 874 15.43 11.53 -3.06
CA VAL A 874 15.72 11.55 -1.61
C VAL A 874 14.40 11.41 -0.84
N GLU A 875 14.32 10.48 0.09
CA GLU A 875 13.16 10.34 0.98
C GLU A 875 13.02 11.58 1.90
N ALA A 876 11.79 12.02 2.14
CA ALA A 876 11.50 13.16 3.00
C ALA A 876 11.76 12.80 4.47
N PRO A 877 12.69 13.47 5.18
CA PRO A 877 12.99 13.14 6.57
C PRO A 877 11.78 13.35 7.49
N ALA A 878 11.57 12.43 8.42
CA ALA A 878 10.47 12.49 9.39
C ALA A 878 10.50 13.73 10.30
N ASP A 879 11.64 14.42 10.41
CA ASP A 879 11.78 15.68 11.13
C ASP A 879 11.33 16.92 10.33
N GLY A 880 10.73 16.73 9.15
CA GLY A 880 10.12 17.79 8.34
C GLY A 880 11.14 18.69 7.64
N TYR A 881 12.39 18.23 7.46
CA TYR A 881 13.44 19.03 6.83
C TYR A 881 13.17 19.36 5.36
N THR A 882 13.25 20.66 5.06
CA THR A 882 13.07 21.23 3.72
C THR A 882 14.20 22.16 3.29
N MET A 883 15.33 22.15 4.02
CA MET A 883 16.45 23.09 3.83
C MET A 883 15.98 24.56 3.76
N ASN A 884 15.33 25.05 4.81
CA ASN A 884 14.73 26.40 4.88
C ASN A 884 13.79 26.68 3.69
N GLU A 885 12.81 25.79 3.48
CA GLU A 885 11.78 25.93 2.43
C GLU A 885 12.30 25.92 0.99
N MET A 886 13.52 25.42 0.74
CA MET A 886 14.05 25.18 -0.62
C MET A 886 13.49 23.88 -1.23
N TYR A 887 13.41 22.81 -0.46
CA TYR A 887 12.79 21.55 -0.87
C TYR A 887 11.31 21.52 -0.50
N VAL A 888 10.54 20.70 -1.21
CA VAL A 888 9.14 20.38 -0.91
C VAL A 888 9.02 18.91 -0.52
N ALA A 889 8.52 18.62 0.69
CA ALA A 889 8.13 17.25 1.05
C ALA A 889 6.78 16.90 0.42
N HIS A 890 6.75 15.92 -0.48
CA HIS A 890 5.56 15.47 -1.21
C HIS A 890 5.70 13.99 -1.62
N GLU A 891 4.63 13.19 -1.52
CA GLU A 891 4.63 11.74 -1.81
C GLU A 891 5.74 10.94 -1.09
N GLY A 892 6.14 11.37 0.11
CA GLY A 892 7.22 10.74 0.89
C GLY A 892 8.65 11.09 0.43
N MET A 893 8.80 11.94 -0.58
CA MET A 893 10.09 12.33 -1.17
C MET A 893 10.33 13.85 -1.04
N LEU A 894 11.59 14.27 -1.18
CA LEU A 894 11.96 15.68 -1.39
C LEU A 894 11.88 16.02 -2.87
N TRP A 895 11.20 17.12 -3.18
CA TRP A 895 11.02 17.66 -4.52
C TRP A 895 11.65 19.05 -4.62
N ILE A 896 12.10 19.40 -5.81
CA ILE A 896 12.68 20.70 -6.12
C ILE A 896 11.70 21.46 -7.03
N PRO A 897 11.01 22.49 -6.52
CA PRO A 897 10.26 23.43 -7.37
C PRO A 897 11.22 24.30 -8.17
N VAL A 898 10.93 24.50 -9.46
CA VAL A 898 11.78 25.25 -10.40
C VAL A 898 10.94 26.26 -11.17
N GLU A 899 11.32 27.53 -11.05
CA GLU A 899 10.78 28.62 -11.85
C GLU A 899 11.32 28.56 -13.29
N ALA A 900 10.55 27.94 -14.19
CA ALA A 900 10.97 27.72 -15.58
C ALA A 900 11.20 29.03 -16.36
N THR A 901 10.50 30.13 -16.00
CA THR A 901 10.65 31.42 -16.68
C THR A 901 12.02 32.09 -16.44
N LEU A 902 12.77 31.64 -15.44
CA LEU A 902 14.15 32.08 -15.20
C LEU A 902 15.18 31.35 -16.09
N VAL A 903 14.75 30.70 -17.19
CA VAL A 903 15.65 30.12 -18.19
C VAL A 903 16.71 31.14 -18.65
N GLY A 904 17.96 30.69 -18.71
CA GLY A 904 19.11 31.56 -18.96
C GLY A 904 19.69 32.26 -17.71
N LYS A 905 19.06 32.12 -16.54
CA LYS A 905 19.67 32.33 -15.21
C LYS A 905 20.26 31.02 -14.65
N SER A 906 20.85 31.12 -13.47
CA SER A 906 21.38 29.98 -12.72
C SER A 906 20.24 29.06 -12.25
N PHE A 907 20.49 27.76 -12.17
CA PHE A 907 19.52 26.79 -11.67
C PHE A 907 19.21 27.00 -10.19
N ASN A 908 20.21 27.36 -9.37
CA ASN A 908 19.97 27.68 -7.96
C ASN A 908 19.01 28.87 -7.79
N GLN A 909 19.08 29.88 -8.66
CA GLN A 909 18.13 30.99 -8.63
C GLN A 909 16.71 30.53 -9.03
N ALA A 910 16.59 29.74 -10.10
CA ALA A 910 15.30 29.20 -10.55
C ALA A 910 14.65 28.28 -9.50
N TRP A 911 15.47 27.53 -8.77
CA TRP A 911 15.04 26.73 -7.62
C TRP A 911 14.59 27.62 -6.46
N GLU A 912 15.41 28.58 -6.02
CA GLU A 912 15.09 29.47 -4.89
C GLU A 912 13.78 30.25 -5.12
N ASP A 913 13.59 30.83 -6.30
CA ASP A 913 12.39 31.60 -6.63
C ASP A 913 11.17 30.71 -6.90
N GLY A 914 11.37 29.49 -7.44
CA GLY A 914 10.33 28.47 -7.53
C GLY A 914 9.84 28.01 -6.15
N ALA A 915 10.76 27.84 -5.20
CA ALA A 915 10.47 27.43 -3.84
C ALA A 915 9.71 28.53 -3.06
N LYS A 916 10.17 29.78 -3.13
CA LYS A 916 9.42 30.95 -2.62
C LYS A 916 8.00 31.00 -3.17
N THR A 917 7.84 30.74 -4.47
CA THR A 917 6.53 30.76 -5.14
C THR A 917 5.62 29.64 -4.65
N TYR A 918 6.13 28.41 -4.56
CA TYR A 918 5.42 27.27 -3.97
C TYR A 918 4.97 27.57 -2.53
N TYR A 919 5.88 27.96 -1.64
CA TYR A 919 5.56 28.19 -0.22
C TYR A 919 4.63 29.40 -0.02
N LYS A 920 4.72 30.42 -0.87
CA LYS A 920 3.79 31.56 -0.88
C LYS A 920 2.38 31.17 -1.37
N ALA A 921 2.25 30.16 -2.23
CA ALA A 921 0.97 29.73 -2.80
C ALA A 921 0.29 28.58 -2.01
N LYS A 922 1.08 27.70 -1.38
CA LYS A 922 0.61 26.52 -0.66
C LYS A 922 -0.50 26.86 0.35
N GLY A 923 -1.64 26.16 0.24
CA GLY A 923 -2.79 26.34 1.12
C GLY A 923 -3.68 27.54 0.80
N LYS A 924 -3.47 28.24 -0.32
CA LYS A 924 -4.36 29.30 -0.81
C LYS A 924 -5.27 28.78 -1.94
N PRO A 925 -6.45 29.39 -2.15
CA PRO A 925 -7.28 29.08 -3.31
C PRO A 925 -6.52 29.29 -4.63
N GLY A 926 -6.69 28.38 -5.59
CA GLY A 926 -5.97 28.40 -6.87
C GLY A 926 -4.54 27.87 -6.81
N PHE A 927 -4.13 27.22 -5.72
CA PHE A 927 -2.92 26.39 -5.67
C PHE A 927 -3.26 24.92 -5.91
N GLU A 928 -2.65 24.30 -6.91
CA GLU A 928 -2.83 22.88 -7.24
C GLU A 928 -1.49 22.22 -7.62
N VAL A 929 -1.32 20.96 -7.19
CA VAL A 929 -0.22 20.10 -7.63
C VAL A 929 -0.79 19.10 -8.63
N PHE A 930 -0.49 19.32 -9.91
CA PHE A 930 -1.02 18.56 -11.02
C PHE A 930 -0.08 17.42 -11.42
N ASP A 931 -0.57 16.17 -11.30
CA ASP A 931 0.15 14.99 -11.78
C ASP A 931 -0.17 14.69 -13.25
N ILE A 932 0.82 14.93 -14.09
CA ILE A 932 0.78 14.68 -15.53
C ILE A 932 0.59 13.19 -15.88
N HIS A 933 1.00 12.26 -15.01
CA HIS A 933 0.89 10.81 -15.26
C HIS A 933 -0.56 10.35 -15.20
N THR A 934 -1.30 10.83 -14.20
CA THR A 934 -2.74 10.65 -14.08
C THR A 934 -3.46 11.31 -15.26
N ALA A 935 -3.10 12.54 -15.62
CA ALA A 935 -3.71 13.26 -16.74
C ALA A 935 -3.50 12.56 -18.10
N TRP A 936 -2.32 11.96 -18.36
CA TRP A 936 -2.03 11.22 -19.59
C TRP A 936 -2.90 9.97 -19.84
N GLN A 937 -3.63 9.49 -18.83
CA GLN A 937 -4.59 8.38 -19.02
C GLN A 937 -5.75 8.83 -19.92
N THR A 938 -6.21 10.07 -19.75
CA THR A 938 -7.25 10.73 -20.55
C THR A 938 -6.62 11.54 -21.70
N PHE A 939 -5.74 12.48 -21.37
CA PHE A 939 -5.08 13.42 -22.29
C PHE A 939 -3.74 12.89 -22.77
N LYS A 940 -3.79 11.81 -23.57
CA LYS A 940 -2.60 11.16 -24.13
C LYS A 940 -1.77 12.17 -24.95
N PRO A 941 -0.43 12.18 -24.82
CA PRO A 941 0.45 13.09 -25.56
C PRO A 941 0.18 13.11 -27.07
N ALA A 942 0.31 14.31 -27.65
CA ALA A 942 0.21 14.50 -29.09
C ALA A 942 1.25 13.66 -29.84
N SER A 943 0.82 13.02 -30.93
CA SER A 943 1.69 12.22 -31.80
C SER A 943 2.10 13.09 -32.99
N LEU A 944 3.03 14.01 -32.73
CA LEU A 944 3.49 15.01 -33.71
C LEU A 944 4.14 14.33 -34.93
N PRO A 945 4.00 14.90 -36.15
CA PRO A 945 4.68 14.41 -37.35
C PRO A 945 6.21 14.34 -37.21
N GLU A 946 6.87 13.58 -38.07
CA GLU A 946 8.33 13.56 -38.16
C GLU A 946 8.87 14.93 -38.64
N ASP A 947 10.07 15.28 -38.16
CA ASP A 947 10.71 16.56 -38.43
C ASP A 947 12.24 16.36 -38.37
N GLU A 948 12.95 16.83 -39.40
CA GLU A 948 14.39 16.58 -39.59
C GLU A 948 15.29 17.52 -38.75
N TRP A 949 14.74 18.62 -38.22
CA TRP A 949 15.54 19.60 -37.48
C TRP A 949 16.02 19.03 -36.13
N GLN A 950 17.32 19.18 -35.85
CA GLN A 950 17.93 18.82 -34.57
C GLN A 950 18.46 20.08 -33.85
N PRO A 951 18.36 20.16 -32.51
CA PRO A 951 19.00 21.20 -31.73
C PRO A 951 20.53 21.06 -31.77
N HIS A 952 21.24 22.16 -31.56
CA HIS A 952 22.70 22.16 -31.46
C HIS A 952 23.14 21.42 -30.19
N ALA A 953 24.13 20.53 -30.30
CA ALA A 953 24.76 19.91 -29.14
C ALA A 953 25.58 20.96 -28.38
N VAL A 954 25.31 21.13 -27.09
CA VAL A 954 26.04 22.03 -26.20
C VAL A 954 26.99 21.21 -25.35
N ARG A 955 28.26 21.61 -25.29
CA ARG A 955 29.25 20.92 -24.46
C ARG A 955 29.22 21.37 -23.02
N ARG A 956 29.68 20.51 -22.11
CA ARG A 956 29.80 20.82 -20.68
C ARG A 956 30.61 22.09 -20.39
N ASP A 957 31.70 22.35 -21.12
CA ASP A 957 32.55 23.54 -20.90
C ASP A 957 31.86 24.86 -21.25
N GLU A 958 30.91 24.85 -22.19
CA GLU A 958 30.09 26.02 -22.53
C GLU A 958 29.10 26.35 -21.40
N VAL A 959 28.53 25.31 -20.78
CA VAL A 959 27.64 25.42 -19.61
C VAL A 959 28.39 25.99 -18.41
N GLU A 960 29.53 25.38 -18.05
CA GLU A 960 30.37 25.82 -16.92
C GLU A 960 30.91 27.25 -17.12
N LYS A 961 31.23 27.64 -18.37
CA LYS A 961 31.64 29.01 -18.71
C LYS A 961 30.52 30.04 -18.53
N ARG A 962 29.26 29.68 -18.82
CA ARG A 962 28.10 30.58 -18.69
C ARG A 962 27.56 30.66 -17.26
N PHE A 963 27.61 29.55 -16.51
CA PHE A 963 27.08 29.43 -15.15
C PHE A 963 28.18 29.02 -14.15
N PRO A 964 29.22 29.85 -13.98
CA PRO A 964 30.37 29.49 -13.13
C PRO A 964 29.92 29.25 -11.69
N ASN A 965 30.40 28.15 -11.11
CA ASN A 965 30.13 27.68 -9.74
C ASN A 965 28.66 27.27 -9.44
N ASP A 966 27.73 27.38 -10.38
CA ASP A 966 26.32 27.05 -10.15
C ASP A 966 26.14 25.53 -9.92
N MET A 967 26.68 24.70 -10.81
CA MET A 967 26.70 23.24 -10.65
C MET A 967 27.41 22.78 -9.37
N GLY A 968 28.52 23.43 -9.00
CA GLY A 968 29.22 23.14 -7.73
C GLY A 968 28.38 23.48 -6.50
N SER A 969 27.51 24.49 -6.59
CA SER A 969 26.58 24.85 -5.52
C SER A 969 25.41 23.87 -5.42
N VAL A 970 24.86 23.43 -6.56
CA VAL A 970 23.84 22.36 -6.61
C VAL A 970 24.39 21.05 -6.03
N LEU A 971 25.62 20.68 -6.42
CA LEU A 971 26.33 19.52 -5.87
C LEU A 971 26.46 19.61 -4.35
N LYS A 972 26.96 20.75 -3.84
CA LYS A 972 27.11 20.98 -2.41
C LYS A 972 25.78 20.87 -1.64
N ILE A 973 24.70 21.38 -2.20
CA ILE A 973 23.35 21.29 -1.63
C ILE A 973 22.86 19.83 -1.60
N SER A 974 22.97 19.09 -2.71
CA SER A 974 22.58 17.67 -2.77
C SER A 974 23.41 16.82 -1.80
N SER A 975 24.72 17.06 -1.74
CA SER A 975 25.65 16.47 -0.77
C SER A 975 25.22 16.73 0.67
N GLN A 976 24.99 17.99 1.07
CA GLN A 976 24.55 18.32 2.43
C GLN A 976 23.22 17.68 2.80
N THR A 977 22.30 17.60 1.85
CA THR A 977 20.98 16.97 2.02
C THR A 977 21.11 15.48 2.28
N ARG A 978 21.85 14.76 1.43
CA ARG A 978 22.03 13.29 1.52
C ARG A 978 22.92 12.87 2.70
N THR A 979 23.91 13.68 3.08
CA THR A 979 24.81 13.42 4.23
C THR A 979 24.24 13.85 5.58
N ARG A 980 23.09 14.54 5.62
CA ARG A 980 22.56 15.24 6.80
C ARG A 980 22.50 14.38 8.07
N GLY A 981 21.98 13.16 7.98
CA GLY A 981 21.88 12.24 9.13
C GLY A 981 23.25 11.90 9.72
N TYR A 982 24.21 11.52 8.86
CA TYR A 982 25.57 11.21 9.29
C TYR A 982 26.33 12.44 9.81
N LEU A 983 26.11 13.63 9.25
CA LEU A 983 26.68 14.88 9.78
C LEU A 983 26.13 15.22 11.18
N GLN A 984 24.85 14.92 11.46
CA GLN A 984 24.30 15.03 12.81
C GLN A 984 24.90 13.97 13.75
N ALA A 985 25.09 12.73 13.29
CA ALA A 985 25.78 11.69 14.05
C ALA A 985 27.23 12.07 14.40
N ILE A 986 28.01 12.61 13.45
CA ILE A 986 29.36 13.14 13.67
C ILE A 986 29.34 14.31 14.66
N LYS A 987 28.32 15.18 14.61
CA LYS A 987 28.17 16.28 15.57
C LYS A 987 27.90 15.78 17.00
N ALA A 988 27.15 14.68 17.14
CA ALA A 988 26.90 14.04 18.44
C ALA A 988 28.10 13.21 18.93
N ASN A 989 28.80 12.52 18.03
CA ASN A 989 30.01 11.74 18.29
C ASN A 989 31.08 12.01 17.22
N PRO A 990 32.00 12.97 17.44
CA PRO A 990 33.05 13.31 16.46
C PRO A 990 34.04 12.19 16.15
N LYS A 991 34.03 11.10 16.93
CA LYS A 991 34.90 9.92 16.77
C LYS A 991 34.20 8.75 16.07
N ASP A 992 32.98 8.94 15.53
CA ASP A 992 32.27 7.90 14.81
C ASP A 992 32.89 7.62 13.43
N VAL A 993 33.76 6.61 13.39
CA VAL A 993 34.47 6.16 12.18
C VAL A 993 33.50 5.82 11.05
N ASN A 994 32.36 5.20 11.36
CA ASN A 994 31.38 4.80 10.36
C ASN A 994 30.68 6.02 9.78
N ALA A 995 30.24 6.96 10.63
CA ALA A 995 29.59 8.17 10.12
C ALA A 995 30.56 9.00 9.23
N HIS A 996 31.85 9.10 9.58
CA HIS A 996 32.86 9.71 8.69
C HIS A 996 33.03 8.93 7.38
N LEU A 997 33.20 7.61 7.43
CA LEU A 997 33.32 6.76 6.23
C LEU A 997 32.14 6.95 5.28
N GLN A 998 30.94 7.14 5.81
CA GLN A 998 29.69 7.13 5.04
C GLN A 998 29.34 8.49 4.45
N VAL A 999 29.66 9.58 5.16
CA VAL A 999 29.74 10.91 4.53
C VAL A 999 30.74 10.88 3.37
N GLY A 1000 31.90 10.23 3.55
CA GLY A 1000 32.88 10.04 2.48
C GLY A 1000 32.33 9.30 1.25
N ILE A 1001 31.64 8.17 1.44
CA ILE A 1001 31.05 7.38 0.35
C ILE A 1001 30.00 8.19 -0.42
N ILE A 1002 29.08 8.85 0.28
CA ILE A 1002 28.03 9.67 -0.34
C ILE A 1002 28.64 10.81 -1.16
N LEU A 1003 29.62 11.53 -0.60
CA LEU A 1003 30.32 12.62 -1.31
C LEU A 1003 31.06 12.11 -2.55
N ALA A 1004 31.72 10.94 -2.46
CA ALA A 1004 32.42 10.33 -3.59
C ALA A 1004 31.45 9.94 -4.72
N HIS A 1005 30.29 9.34 -4.40
CA HIS A 1005 29.27 9.00 -5.39
C HIS A 1005 28.62 10.22 -6.06
N LEU A 1006 28.56 11.36 -5.38
CA LEU A 1006 28.06 12.62 -5.94
C LEU A 1006 29.12 13.38 -6.77
N GLY A 1007 30.39 12.96 -6.71
CA GLY A 1007 31.51 13.59 -7.43
C GLY A 1007 32.27 14.65 -6.63
N ASP A 1008 31.94 14.86 -5.35
CA ASP A 1008 32.70 15.75 -4.45
C ASP A 1008 33.91 15.01 -3.85
N HIS A 1009 34.86 14.63 -4.71
CA HIS A 1009 36.04 13.84 -4.35
C HIS A 1009 36.91 14.58 -3.32
N ALA A 1010 36.95 15.91 -3.37
CA ALA A 1010 37.77 16.74 -2.49
C ALA A 1010 37.24 16.74 -1.05
N GLU A 1011 35.91 16.84 -0.85
CA GLU A 1011 35.32 16.75 0.48
C GLU A 1011 35.28 15.29 0.96
N ALA A 1012 34.95 14.32 0.09
CA ALA A 1012 34.98 12.88 0.39
C ALA A 1012 36.32 12.44 0.99
N ARG A 1013 37.42 12.90 0.38
CA ARG A 1013 38.80 12.65 0.84
C ARG A 1013 39.02 13.09 2.28
N LYS A 1014 38.48 14.23 2.73
CA LYS A 1014 38.64 14.70 4.12
C LYS A 1014 37.99 13.73 5.10
N TYR A 1015 36.78 13.27 4.78
CA TYR A 1015 36.03 12.35 5.63
C TYR A 1015 36.64 10.95 5.66
N PHE A 1016 37.15 10.43 4.53
CA PHE A 1016 37.91 9.18 4.53
C PHE A 1016 39.24 9.29 5.29
N THR A 1017 40.01 10.36 5.08
CA THR A 1017 41.22 10.64 5.88
C THR A 1017 40.88 10.70 7.36
N LYS A 1018 39.74 11.31 7.73
CA LYS A 1018 39.31 11.37 9.14
C LYS A 1018 38.94 10.01 9.71
N ALA A 1019 38.29 9.14 8.93
CA ALA A 1019 38.05 7.76 9.32
C ALA A 1019 39.36 6.99 9.55
N VAL A 1020 40.36 7.16 8.68
CA VAL A 1020 41.71 6.56 8.85
C VAL A 1020 42.48 7.15 10.05
N GLU A 1021 42.39 8.46 10.32
CA GLU A 1021 42.98 9.05 11.53
C GLU A 1021 42.40 8.46 12.82
N LEU A 1022 41.08 8.19 12.83
CA LEU A 1022 40.38 7.61 13.96
C LEU A 1022 40.60 6.09 14.08
N ASN A 1023 40.78 5.40 12.96
CA ASN A 1023 41.09 3.97 12.87
C ASN A 1023 42.11 3.70 11.74
N PRO A 1024 43.43 3.69 12.03
CA PRO A 1024 44.47 3.50 11.00
C PRO A 1024 44.48 2.13 10.31
N LYS A 1025 43.65 1.17 10.76
CA LYS A 1025 43.47 -0.15 10.13
C LYS A 1025 42.06 -0.33 9.57
N ASP A 1026 41.38 0.76 9.22
CA ASP A 1026 40.10 0.72 8.54
C ASP A 1026 40.28 0.40 7.05
N ALA A 1027 40.16 -0.88 6.70
CA ALA A 1027 40.34 -1.34 5.33
C ALA A 1027 39.34 -0.70 4.35
N ALA A 1028 38.13 -0.36 4.79
CA ALA A 1028 37.12 0.28 3.95
C ALA A 1028 37.49 1.75 3.65
N ALA A 1029 37.90 2.51 4.66
CA ALA A 1029 38.36 3.89 4.47
C ALA A 1029 39.64 3.96 3.60
N LEU A 1030 40.61 3.06 3.83
CA LEU A 1030 41.82 2.95 3.01
C LEU A 1030 41.51 2.57 1.55
N ASN A 1031 40.66 1.56 1.32
CA ASN A 1031 40.23 1.19 -0.04
C ASN A 1031 39.48 2.34 -0.74
N ASN A 1032 38.68 3.12 -0.02
CA ASN A 1032 37.98 4.27 -0.59
C ASN A 1032 38.91 5.46 -0.90
N LEU A 1033 39.96 5.70 -0.12
CA LEU A 1033 41.03 6.62 -0.50
C LEU A 1033 41.75 6.14 -1.77
N GLY A 1034 42.03 4.83 -1.87
CA GLY A 1034 42.55 4.21 -3.09
C GLY A 1034 41.64 4.45 -4.30
N ASN A 1035 40.33 4.29 -4.14
CA ASN A 1035 39.33 4.57 -5.19
C ASN A 1035 39.36 6.03 -5.67
N LEU A 1036 39.46 7.01 -4.76
CA LEU A 1036 39.59 8.42 -5.15
C LEU A 1036 40.88 8.69 -5.91
N HIS A 1037 42.02 8.11 -5.48
CA HIS A 1037 43.27 8.24 -6.22
C HIS A 1037 43.25 7.55 -7.60
N MET A 1038 42.51 6.44 -7.76
CA MET A 1038 42.28 5.83 -9.08
C MET A 1038 41.46 6.73 -10.01
N LEU A 1039 40.46 7.44 -9.50
CA LEU A 1039 39.64 8.38 -10.29
C LEU A 1039 40.38 9.66 -10.68
N GLU A 1040 41.47 9.98 -9.98
CA GLU A 1040 42.35 11.12 -10.25
C GLU A 1040 43.63 10.73 -11.03
N ASP A 1041 43.69 9.52 -11.59
CA ASP A 1041 44.87 8.92 -12.27
C ASP A 1041 46.17 8.89 -11.42
N GLN A 1042 46.05 9.01 -10.10
CA GLN A 1042 47.15 8.98 -9.13
C GLN A 1042 47.50 7.55 -8.72
N PHE A 1043 47.90 6.74 -9.71
CA PHE A 1043 48.11 5.30 -9.53
C PHE A 1043 49.11 4.90 -8.42
N PRO A 1044 50.25 5.60 -8.18
CA PRO A 1044 51.16 5.25 -7.08
C PRO A 1044 50.51 5.38 -5.69
N GLN A 1045 49.75 6.45 -5.47
CA GLN A 1045 49.01 6.69 -4.24
C GLN A 1045 47.88 5.65 -4.08
N ALA A 1046 47.16 5.35 -5.17
CA ALA A 1046 46.14 4.30 -5.16
C ALA A 1046 46.73 2.92 -4.80
N GLN A 1047 47.85 2.54 -5.40
CA GLN A 1047 48.56 1.30 -5.07
C GLN A 1047 48.94 1.23 -3.59
N GLN A 1048 49.47 2.30 -3.01
CA GLN A 1048 49.80 2.36 -1.58
C GLN A 1048 48.56 2.17 -0.71
N PHE A 1049 47.49 2.95 -0.94
CA PHE A 1049 46.26 2.84 -0.13
C PHE A 1049 45.56 1.49 -0.27
N TYR A 1050 45.55 0.86 -1.46
CA TYR A 1050 45.02 -0.50 -1.61
C TYR A 1050 45.93 -1.57 -0.99
N ALA A 1051 47.26 -1.39 -0.98
CA ALA A 1051 48.18 -2.29 -0.30
C ALA A 1051 47.99 -2.20 1.23
N ASP A 1052 47.86 -1.00 1.78
CA ASP A 1052 47.56 -0.77 3.19
C ASP A 1052 46.17 -1.34 3.57
N ALA A 1053 45.17 -1.17 2.69
CA ALA A 1053 43.84 -1.77 2.86
C ALA A 1053 43.89 -3.31 2.83
N ALA A 1054 44.66 -3.90 1.91
CA ALA A 1054 44.87 -5.34 1.82
C ALA A 1054 45.71 -5.89 2.98
N GLN A 1055 46.57 -5.07 3.61
CA GLN A 1055 47.24 -5.44 4.85
C GLN A 1055 46.30 -5.37 6.06
N ALA A 1056 45.35 -4.42 6.06
CA ALA A 1056 44.34 -4.26 7.10
C ALA A 1056 43.24 -5.35 7.06
N ASP A 1057 42.84 -5.80 5.86
CA ASP A 1057 41.97 -6.95 5.64
C ASP A 1057 42.50 -7.88 4.52
N PRO A 1058 43.43 -8.81 4.84
CA PRO A 1058 44.03 -9.72 3.86
C PRO A 1058 43.11 -10.78 3.26
N GLN A 1059 41.86 -10.87 3.72
CA GLN A 1059 40.84 -11.80 3.20
C GLN A 1059 39.83 -11.11 2.27
N ASP A 1060 40.01 -9.82 1.98
CA ASP A 1060 39.16 -9.09 1.04
C ASP A 1060 39.70 -9.20 -0.40
N ALA A 1061 39.15 -10.16 -1.15
CA ALA A 1061 39.51 -10.38 -2.54
C ALA A 1061 39.18 -9.19 -3.47
N GLU A 1062 38.21 -8.33 -3.13
CA GLU A 1062 37.86 -7.17 -3.95
C GLU A 1062 38.90 -6.03 -3.78
N ILE A 1063 39.43 -5.84 -2.57
CA ILE A 1063 40.55 -4.90 -2.33
C ILE A 1063 41.80 -5.36 -3.11
N LEU A 1064 42.10 -6.66 -3.13
CA LEU A 1064 43.20 -7.21 -3.93
C LEU A 1064 42.97 -7.06 -5.45
N ILE A 1065 41.73 -7.10 -5.92
CA ILE A 1065 41.41 -6.79 -7.33
C ILE A 1065 41.56 -5.29 -7.63
N ASN A 1066 41.21 -4.41 -6.70
CA ASN A 1066 41.47 -2.98 -6.84
C ASN A 1066 42.98 -2.68 -6.86
N LEU A 1067 43.77 -3.34 -6.00
CA LEU A 1067 45.23 -3.30 -6.03
C LEU A 1067 45.79 -3.81 -7.37
N ALA A 1068 45.28 -4.93 -7.89
CA ALA A 1068 45.66 -5.47 -9.19
C ALA A 1068 45.36 -4.47 -10.33
N ARG A 1069 44.20 -3.81 -10.31
CA ARG A 1069 43.83 -2.76 -11.27
C ARG A 1069 44.73 -1.53 -11.16
N ALA A 1070 45.09 -1.12 -9.94
CA ALA A 1070 45.99 0.01 -9.70
C ALA A 1070 47.43 -0.27 -10.17
N HIS A 1071 47.95 -1.47 -9.92
CA HIS A 1071 49.23 -1.92 -10.46
C HIS A 1071 49.20 -1.98 -11.99
N ARG A 1072 48.12 -2.52 -12.60
CA ARG A 1072 47.95 -2.54 -14.06
C ARG A 1072 47.95 -1.12 -14.66
N ALA A 1073 47.18 -0.20 -14.08
CA ALA A 1073 47.13 1.19 -14.53
C ALA A 1073 48.50 1.89 -14.41
N GLY A 1074 49.22 1.63 -13.31
CA GLY A 1074 50.62 2.02 -13.13
C GLY A 1074 51.65 1.20 -13.92
N LYS A 1075 51.24 0.34 -14.86
CA LYS A 1075 52.08 -0.53 -15.73
C LYS A 1075 52.92 -1.60 -15.01
N ASN A 1076 52.67 -1.86 -13.73
CA ASN A 1076 53.34 -2.89 -12.93
C ASN A 1076 52.65 -4.27 -13.10
N ILE A 1077 52.73 -4.84 -14.29
CA ILE A 1077 52.00 -6.06 -14.69
C ILE A 1077 52.29 -7.28 -13.79
N GLU A 1078 53.55 -7.48 -13.39
CA GLU A 1078 53.97 -8.52 -12.43
C GLU A 1078 53.18 -8.45 -11.11
N GLN A 1079 53.17 -7.27 -10.48
CA GLN A 1079 52.47 -7.05 -9.21
C GLN A 1079 50.94 -7.12 -9.39
N ALA A 1080 50.42 -6.64 -10.52
CA ALA A 1080 49.01 -6.77 -10.87
C ALA A 1080 48.57 -8.24 -10.94
N LYS A 1081 49.38 -9.10 -11.56
CA LYS A 1081 49.13 -10.54 -11.62
C LYS A 1081 49.24 -11.19 -10.24
N GLN A 1082 50.24 -10.84 -9.43
CA GLN A 1082 50.39 -11.38 -8.07
C GLN A 1082 49.16 -11.07 -7.19
N ALA A 1083 48.68 -9.82 -7.21
CA ALA A 1083 47.48 -9.42 -6.47
C ALA A 1083 46.21 -10.13 -7.00
N TYR A 1084 46.07 -10.28 -8.32
CA TYR A 1084 44.96 -11.02 -8.94
C TYR A 1084 44.98 -12.52 -8.57
N ASP A 1085 46.15 -13.17 -8.66
CA ASP A 1085 46.33 -14.58 -8.29
C ASP A 1085 46.07 -14.80 -6.79
N GLN A 1086 46.37 -13.82 -5.92
CA GLN A 1086 46.04 -13.86 -4.50
C GLN A 1086 44.53 -13.70 -4.26
N ALA A 1087 43.88 -12.74 -4.92
CA ALA A 1087 42.43 -12.57 -4.87
C ALA A 1087 41.70 -13.86 -5.28
N GLN A 1088 42.15 -14.51 -6.37
CA GLN A 1088 41.59 -15.77 -6.86
C GLN A 1088 41.78 -16.95 -5.88
N LYS A 1089 42.83 -16.95 -5.06
CA LYS A 1089 43.04 -17.97 -4.01
C LYS A 1089 42.12 -17.79 -2.82
N ILE A 1090 41.70 -16.55 -2.54
CA ILE A 1090 40.80 -16.19 -1.44
C ILE A 1090 39.34 -16.43 -1.87
N ASP A 1091 38.95 -15.95 -3.05
CA ASP A 1091 37.63 -16.20 -3.65
C ASP A 1091 37.78 -16.74 -5.09
N ALA A 1092 37.42 -18.01 -5.28
CA ALA A 1092 37.46 -18.67 -6.58
C ALA A 1092 36.49 -18.04 -7.62
N ALA A 1093 35.46 -17.30 -7.20
CA ALA A 1093 34.53 -16.60 -8.10
C ALA A 1093 35.18 -15.41 -8.82
N VAL A 1094 36.26 -14.84 -8.25
CA VAL A 1094 37.06 -13.74 -8.84
C VAL A 1094 37.45 -14.03 -10.29
N ALA A 1095 37.89 -15.26 -10.57
CA ALA A 1095 38.33 -15.66 -11.91
C ALA A 1095 37.21 -15.59 -12.97
N ASN A 1096 35.95 -15.80 -12.55
CA ASN A 1096 34.79 -15.68 -13.42
C ASN A 1096 34.32 -14.22 -13.53
N LYS A 1097 34.31 -13.49 -12.41
CA LYS A 1097 33.86 -12.08 -12.35
C LYS A 1097 34.81 -11.13 -13.10
N TYR A 1098 36.12 -11.37 -13.00
CA TYR A 1098 37.18 -10.52 -13.55
C TYR A 1098 37.96 -11.19 -14.70
N LYS A 1099 37.32 -12.11 -15.42
CA LYS A 1099 37.91 -12.91 -16.51
C LYS A 1099 38.69 -12.08 -17.55
N ALA A 1100 38.21 -10.89 -17.91
CA ALA A 1100 38.89 -10.01 -18.86
C ALA A 1100 40.26 -9.52 -18.33
N LEU A 1101 40.31 -9.11 -17.06
CA LEU A 1101 41.54 -8.69 -16.38
C LEU A 1101 42.53 -9.87 -16.26
N GLY A 1102 42.04 -11.06 -15.92
CA GLY A 1102 42.87 -12.27 -15.87
C GLY A 1102 43.49 -12.63 -17.22
N LEU A 1103 42.70 -12.64 -18.30
CA LEU A 1103 43.19 -12.92 -19.66
C LEU A 1103 44.23 -11.90 -20.13
N GLU A 1104 44.04 -10.62 -19.80
CA GLU A 1104 44.97 -9.56 -20.15
C GLU A 1104 46.32 -9.72 -19.43
N LEU A 1105 46.29 -9.95 -18.10
CA LEU A 1105 47.48 -10.14 -17.28
C LEU A 1105 48.25 -11.43 -17.64
N MET A 1106 47.60 -12.43 -18.22
CA MET A 1106 48.26 -13.62 -18.79
C MET A 1106 48.96 -13.33 -20.12
N ASN A 1107 48.34 -12.57 -21.02
CA ASN A 1107 48.90 -12.28 -22.35
C ASN A 1107 50.12 -11.34 -22.27
N THR A 1108 50.13 -10.38 -21.35
CA THR A 1108 51.18 -9.35 -21.24
C THR A 1108 52.55 -9.86 -20.77
N LEU A 1109 52.62 -11.03 -20.13
CA LEU A 1109 53.89 -11.68 -19.75
C LEU A 1109 54.48 -12.57 -20.86
N SER A 1110 53.74 -12.79 -21.95
CA SER A 1110 54.15 -13.70 -23.03
C SER A 1110 55.01 -13.03 -24.12
N THR A 1111 55.43 -11.78 -23.92
CA THR A 1111 56.19 -11.00 -24.92
C THR A 1111 57.52 -10.46 -24.38
N THR A 1112 58.40 -11.35 -23.91
CA THR A 1112 59.85 -11.08 -23.84
C THR A 1112 60.49 -11.43 -25.19
N PRO A 1113 61.40 -10.60 -25.76
CA PRO A 1113 62.08 -10.95 -27.00
C PRO A 1113 62.98 -12.17 -26.81
N ALA A 1114 62.90 -13.14 -27.72
CA ALA A 1114 63.78 -14.30 -27.69
C ALA A 1114 65.24 -13.88 -27.86
N ALA A 1115 66.10 -14.30 -26.93
CA ALA A 1115 67.55 -14.16 -27.06
C ALA A 1115 68.06 -14.95 -28.29
N PRO A 1116 69.11 -14.48 -28.99
CA PRO A 1116 69.60 -15.15 -30.18
C PRO A 1116 70.25 -16.51 -29.84
N PRO A 1117 70.20 -17.49 -30.76
CA PRO A 1117 70.76 -18.82 -30.52
C PRO A 1117 72.29 -18.79 -30.42
N ALA A 1118 72.83 -19.64 -29.54
CA ALA A 1118 74.26 -19.73 -29.25
C ALA A 1118 75.08 -20.33 -30.41
N SER A 1119 76.38 -20.02 -30.39
CA SER A 1119 77.37 -20.26 -31.43
C SER A 1119 77.72 -21.73 -31.69
N SER A 1120 78.08 -22.01 -32.95
CA SER A 1120 78.98 -23.12 -33.34
C SER A 1120 80.40 -22.56 -33.62
N PRO A 1121 81.48 -23.36 -33.50
CA PRO A 1121 82.85 -22.85 -33.46
C PRO A 1121 83.50 -22.50 -34.82
N ALA A 1122 84.60 -21.75 -34.71
CA ALA A 1122 85.50 -21.17 -35.75
C ALA A 1122 85.92 -22.11 -36.92
N VAL A 1123 86.53 -21.67 -38.04
CA VAL A 1123 87.69 -20.74 -38.25
C VAL A 1123 87.68 -20.12 -39.70
N PRO A 1124 88.70 -19.36 -40.18
CA PRO A 1124 88.76 -17.89 -40.27
C PRO A 1124 88.63 -17.28 -41.68
N ALA A 1125 88.48 -15.95 -41.75
CA ALA A 1125 88.97 -15.12 -42.87
C ALA A 1125 89.44 -13.74 -42.38
N VAL A 1126 90.36 -13.11 -43.11
CA VAL A 1126 91.15 -11.94 -42.70
C VAL A 1126 90.64 -10.64 -43.34
N ASN A 1127 90.71 -9.53 -42.57
CA ASN A 1127 90.87 -8.10 -42.92
C ASN A 1127 91.05 -7.68 -44.40
N PRO A 1128 90.68 -6.42 -44.81
CA PRO A 1128 91.08 -5.19 -44.08
C PRO A 1128 90.19 -3.92 -44.15
N ALA A 1129 90.62 -2.91 -43.37
CA ALA A 1129 90.31 -1.47 -43.42
C ALA A 1129 88.92 -1.02 -42.90
N THR A 1130 88.73 0.14 -42.27
CA THR A 1130 89.52 1.41 -42.29
C THR A 1130 89.75 2.07 -40.91
N ALA A 1131 90.72 2.97 -40.86
CA ALA A 1131 90.97 4.04 -39.87
C ALA A 1131 89.74 4.99 -39.65
N ALA A 1132 89.68 5.92 -38.69
CA ALA A 1132 90.33 6.20 -37.39
C ALA A 1132 89.71 7.51 -36.81
N THR A 1133 90.26 8.04 -35.71
CA THR A 1133 89.86 9.29 -34.99
C THR A 1133 88.52 9.24 -34.25
N GLY A 1134 88.36 9.77 -33.03
CA GLY A 1134 89.36 10.34 -32.11
C GLY A 1134 88.73 11.33 -31.11
N GLU A 1135 89.10 11.22 -29.82
CA GLU A 1135 88.93 12.25 -28.76
C GLU A 1135 87.48 12.68 -28.37
N ALA A 1136 87.20 13.21 -27.17
CA ALA A 1136 87.81 13.06 -25.83
C ALA A 1136 86.80 13.54 -24.75
N LYS A 1137 87.05 13.14 -23.49
CA LYS A 1137 86.72 13.74 -22.16
C LYS A 1137 85.67 14.87 -22.09
N SER A 1138 84.81 14.94 -21.06
CA SER A 1138 85.02 14.53 -19.65
C SER A 1138 83.79 13.93 -18.98
#